data_AF-A0A2N6QMJ5-F1
#
_entry.id   AF-A0A2N6QMJ5-F1
#
_cell.length_a   1.000
_cell.length_b   1.000
_cell.length_c   1.000
_cell.angle_alpha   90.00
_cell.angle_beta   90.00
_cell.angle_gamma   90.00
#
_symmetry.space_group_name_H-M   'P 1'
#
loop_
_entity.id
_entity.type
_entity.pdbx_description
1 polymer ?
#
loop_
_entity_poly.entity_id
_entity_poly.type
_entity_poly.pdbx_seq_one_letter_code
_entity_poly.pdbx_strand_id
1 'polypeptide(L)'
;MNKRILGLDTGTNSLGWAVVDWDEHAQSYELIKYGDVIFQEGVKIEKGIESSKAAERSGYKAIRKQYFRRRLRKIQVLKVLVKYHLCPYLSDDDLRQWHLQKQYPKSDELMLWQRTSDKEGKNPYYDRHRCLHEKLDLTVEADRYTLGRALYHLTQRRGFLSNRLDTSADNKENGVVKSGISQLSTEMEEAGCEYLGDYFYKLYDEQGNKVRIRQRYTDRNKHYQHEFDAICEKQELSSELIEDLQRAIFFQLPLKSQRHGVGRCTFERGKPRCADSHPDYEEFRMLCFVNNIQVKGPHDLELRPLTYEEREKIEPLFFRKSKPNFDFEDIAKALAGKKNYVWIHDKEERAYKFNYRMTQGVPGCPTTAQLKSIFGDDWKTGIAETYTLVQKKNGSKSLQEMVDDVWNVLYSFSSVEKLKEFAYHKLQLDEESAEKFAKIKLSHSFAALSLKVIRKFLPFLRKGMYYTHASFFANIPTIVGKEIWNNEQNRKYIMENVGELVFNYQPKHREVQGTIEMLIKDFLANNFELPAGATDKLYHPSMIETYPNAQRNDFGILQLGSPRTNAIRNPMAMRSLHILRRVVNQLLKESIIDENTEVHVEYARELNDANKRKAIADRQKEQDKQHKKYVDEIRKLYKEETGKDIEPTQTDVLKFQLWEEQNHHCLYTGEQIGITDFIGSNPKFDIEHTIPQSVGGDSTQMNLTLCDNRFNREIKKAKLPAQLSNHEEILTRIEPWKNKYEQLVKERDKQRTFAGMDKAVKDIRIQKRHKLQMEIDYWRGKYERFTMTEVPEGFSRRQGTGIGLISRYAGLYLKSLFHQADSRNKSNVYVVKGVATAEFRKMWGLQSEYEKKCRDNHSHHCMDAITIACIGKREYDLMAEYYRMEETFRQGRGSKPKFSKPWATFTEDVLNIYKNLLVVHDTPNNMPKHTKKYVQTSKGKVLAQGDTARGSLHLDTYYGAIERDGEIRYVVRRPLSSFTKPKELENIVDETVKRTIKEAIADKNFKQAIAEPIYMNEDKGILIKKVRCFANSVKKPINIRQHRDLSKKEYKQQYHVVNENNYMLAIYEGLVKNKVVREFEIVSYIEAAKYYKRSQDRNIFSSIVPTHSAKYGLPLKTKLLMGQLVLMFEENPDEIQVDNTKDLVKRLYKVVGIEKDGRIKFKYHQEARKEGLPIYSTPYKNNDDYAPIFRQRIKNINILVDGIDFTIDILGKVTLKE
;
A
#
# COMPACT_ATOMS: atom_id res chain seq x y z
N MET A 1 40.88 20.16 -10.21
CA MET A 1 40.14 20.44 -8.96
C MET A 1 39.37 19.19 -8.60
N ASN A 2 39.42 18.68 -7.36
CA ASN A 2 38.76 17.41 -7.03
C ASN A 2 37.27 17.63 -6.82
N LYS A 3 36.44 16.88 -7.57
CA LYS A 3 34.99 16.95 -7.48
C LYS A 3 34.47 15.80 -6.62
N ARG A 4 33.83 16.14 -5.49
CA ARG A 4 33.22 15.19 -4.55
C ARG A 4 31.89 14.65 -5.10
N ILE A 5 31.73 13.33 -5.12
CA ILE A 5 30.51 12.65 -5.61
C ILE A 5 29.99 11.67 -4.56
N LEU A 6 28.68 11.72 -4.27
CA LEU A 6 27.95 10.81 -3.38
C LEU A 6 27.06 9.86 -4.20
N GLY A 7 27.39 8.58 -4.24
CA GLY A 7 26.56 7.50 -4.78
C GLY A 7 25.58 6.94 -3.74
N LEU A 8 24.33 6.72 -4.12
CA LEU A 8 23.25 6.22 -3.25
C LEU A 8 22.46 5.09 -3.93
N ASP A 9 22.52 3.87 -3.39
CA ASP A 9 21.62 2.75 -3.71
C ASP A 9 20.46 2.71 -2.69
N THR A 10 19.31 3.29 -3.06
CA THR A 10 18.15 3.38 -2.17
C THR A 10 17.21 2.16 -2.31
N GLY A 11 17.11 1.34 -1.28
CA GLY A 11 16.18 0.20 -1.22
C GLY A 11 14.90 0.45 -0.41
N THR A 12 14.05 -0.57 -0.35
CA THR A 12 12.86 -0.61 0.53
C THR A 12 13.19 -0.92 1.99
N ASN A 13 14.35 -1.55 2.22
CA ASN A 13 14.85 -2.03 3.50
C ASN A 13 16.38 -1.93 3.63
N SER A 14 17.03 -1.24 2.69
CA SER A 14 18.47 -1.05 2.62
C SER A 14 18.79 0.34 2.07
N LEU A 15 19.98 0.83 2.37
CA LEU A 15 20.58 2.03 1.79
C LEU A 15 22.10 1.82 1.71
N GLY A 16 22.59 1.52 0.51
CA GLY A 16 24.02 1.59 0.21
C GLY A 16 24.42 3.03 -0.09
N TRP A 17 25.58 3.46 0.39
CA TRP A 17 26.13 4.78 0.08
C TRP A 17 27.64 4.73 -0.12
N ALA A 18 28.16 5.59 -0.99
CA ALA A 18 29.59 5.72 -1.26
C ALA A 18 29.95 7.15 -1.63
N VAL A 19 31.13 7.58 -1.24
CA VAL A 19 31.71 8.90 -1.54
C VAL A 19 33.00 8.66 -2.29
N VAL A 20 33.11 9.27 -3.47
CA VAL A 20 34.30 9.23 -4.32
C VAL A 20 34.72 10.64 -4.70
N ASP A 21 36.01 10.84 -4.92
CA ASP A 21 36.55 12.05 -5.53
C ASP A 21 36.90 11.78 -6.99
N TRP A 22 36.54 12.72 -7.87
CA TRP A 22 36.96 12.73 -9.26
C TRP A 22 38.10 13.73 -9.44
N ASP A 23 39.26 13.23 -9.86
CA ASP A 23 40.39 14.06 -10.27
C ASP A 23 40.34 14.29 -11.78
N GLU A 24 40.08 15.54 -12.17
CA GLU A 24 40.02 15.96 -13.57
C GLU A 24 41.36 15.81 -14.32
N HIS A 25 42.50 15.96 -13.63
CA HIS A 25 43.82 15.88 -14.25
C HIS A 25 44.25 14.43 -14.46
N ALA A 26 44.12 13.60 -13.42
CA ALA A 26 44.43 12.18 -13.50
C ALA A 26 43.35 11.38 -14.26
N GLN A 27 42.18 11.99 -14.51
CA GLN A 27 41.02 11.35 -15.11
C GLN A 27 40.64 10.03 -14.43
N SER A 28 40.73 10.02 -13.09
CA SER A 28 40.53 8.83 -12.26
C SER A 28 39.68 9.13 -11.03
N TYR A 29 39.05 8.09 -10.50
CA TYR A 29 38.25 8.16 -9.27
C TYR A 29 39.03 7.63 -8.07
N GLU A 30 38.87 8.27 -6.92
CA GLU A 30 39.38 7.81 -5.63
C GLU A 30 38.22 7.49 -4.68
N LEU A 31 38.23 6.31 -4.05
CA LEU A 31 37.20 5.90 -3.09
C LEU A 31 37.52 6.45 -1.69
N ILE A 32 36.64 7.31 -1.17
CA ILE A 32 36.88 8.06 0.08
C ILE A 32 36.21 7.39 1.28
N LYS A 33 34.91 7.11 1.17
CA LYS A 33 34.13 6.50 2.26
C LYS A 33 32.93 5.74 1.71
N TYR A 34 32.46 4.73 2.41
CA TYR A 34 31.34 3.92 1.99
C TYR A 34 30.65 3.27 3.18
N GLY A 35 29.42 2.79 2.98
CA GLY A 35 28.70 2.06 4.01
C GLY A 35 27.38 1.47 3.52
N ASP A 36 26.77 0.65 4.37
CA ASP A 36 25.49 0.02 4.10
C ASP A 36 24.63 -0.01 5.36
N VAL A 37 23.36 0.39 5.20
CA VAL A 37 22.38 0.47 6.28
C VAL A 37 21.16 -0.37 5.93
N ILE A 38 20.96 -1.44 6.70
CA ILE A 38 19.77 -2.28 6.65
C ILE A 38 18.78 -1.82 7.71
N PHE A 39 17.51 -1.67 7.36
CA PHE A 39 16.48 -1.20 8.28
C PHE A 39 15.18 -1.99 8.16
N GLN A 40 14.45 -2.05 9.27
CA GLN A 40 13.20 -2.82 9.30
C GLN A 40 12.17 -2.26 8.30
N GLU A 41 11.63 -3.11 7.43
CA GLU A 41 10.59 -2.73 6.47
C GLU A 41 9.37 -2.04 7.11
N GLY A 42 8.83 -1.04 6.40
CA GLY A 42 7.63 -0.29 6.77
C GLY A 42 6.33 -1.10 6.72
N VAL A 43 6.38 -2.34 6.25
CA VAL A 43 5.23 -3.25 6.03
C VAL A 43 5.46 -4.59 6.73
N LYS A 44 4.40 -5.41 6.81
CA LYS A 44 4.42 -6.79 7.30
C LYS A 44 4.31 -7.72 6.09
N ILE A 45 5.17 -8.72 6.01
CA ILE A 45 5.12 -9.75 4.97
C ILE A 45 4.86 -11.08 5.66
N GLU A 46 3.73 -11.71 5.37
CA GLU A 46 3.39 -13.05 5.87
C GLU A 46 3.01 -13.94 4.70
N LYS A 47 3.71 -15.07 4.53
CA LYS A 47 3.49 -16.04 3.43
C LYS A 47 3.45 -15.39 2.03
N GLY A 48 4.30 -14.38 1.81
CA GLY A 48 4.36 -13.63 0.56
C GLY A 48 3.25 -12.59 0.36
N ILE A 49 2.35 -12.41 1.32
CA ILE A 49 1.29 -11.40 1.29
C ILE A 49 1.76 -10.18 2.10
N GLU A 50 1.84 -9.03 1.44
CA GLU A 50 2.13 -7.78 2.10
C GLU A 50 0.87 -7.18 2.75
N SER A 51 1.01 -6.74 3.99
CA SER A 51 0.00 -5.95 4.68
C SER A 51 0.60 -4.76 5.42
N SER A 52 -0.21 -3.71 5.60
CA SER A 52 0.19 -2.54 6.36
C SER A 52 0.12 -2.81 7.86
N LYS A 53 1.25 -2.67 8.56
CA LYS A 53 1.33 -2.70 10.04
C LYS A 53 0.34 -1.70 10.69
N ALA A 54 0.08 -0.57 10.03
CA ALA A 54 -0.86 0.43 10.51
C ALA A 54 -2.34 0.02 10.31
N ALA A 55 -2.64 -0.73 9.25
CA ALA A 55 -3.98 -1.25 8.99
C ALA A 55 -4.36 -2.33 10.02
N GLU A 56 -3.48 -3.29 10.29
CA GLU A 56 -3.65 -4.32 11.33
C GLU A 56 -3.91 -3.69 12.71
N ARG A 57 -3.05 -2.74 13.12
CA ARG A 57 -3.26 -1.97 14.36
C ARG A 57 -4.61 -1.25 14.40
N SER A 58 -5.06 -0.71 13.26
CA SER A 58 -6.35 -0.02 13.15
C SER A 58 -7.53 -0.98 13.28
N GLY A 59 -7.42 -2.21 12.74
CA GLY A 59 -8.39 -3.29 12.94
C GLY A 59 -8.57 -3.63 14.41
N TYR A 60 -7.48 -3.95 15.13
CA TYR A 60 -7.55 -4.21 16.56
C TYR A 60 -8.09 -3.02 17.37
N LYS A 61 -7.76 -1.78 16.96
CA LYS A 61 -8.31 -0.57 17.60
C LYS A 61 -9.81 -0.43 17.37
N ALA A 62 -10.33 -0.78 16.19
CA ALA A 62 -11.75 -0.74 15.89
C ALA A 62 -12.52 -1.73 16.78
N ILE A 63 -12.03 -2.96 16.92
CA ILE A 63 -12.60 -3.99 17.80
C ILE A 63 -12.64 -3.51 19.26
N ARG A 64 -11.53 -2.96 19.78
CA ARG A 64 -11.49 -2.42 21.16
C ARG A 64 -12.52 -1.31 21.38
N LYS A 65 -12.66 -0.39 20.42
CA LYS A 65 -13.67 0.67 20.48
C LYS A 65 -15.10 0.11 20.44
N GLN A 66 -15.34 -0.91 19.63
CA GLN A 66 -16.64 -1.56 19.55
C GLN A 66 -17.02 -2.20 20.90
N TYR A 67 -16.11 -2.94 21.53
CA TYR A 67 -16.33 -3.49 22.86
C TYR A 67 -16.54 -2.41 23.93
N PHE A 68 -15.75 -1.34 23.91
CA PHE A 68 -15.92 -0.21 24.81
C PHE A 68 -17.29 0.46 24.65
N ARG A 69 -17.72 0.75 23.42
CA ARG A 69 -19.02 1.36 23.13
C ARG A 69 -20.19 0.45 23.46
N ARG A 70 -20.06 -0.87 23.22
CA ARG A 70 -21.08 -1.85 23.61
C ARG A 70 -21.25 -1.88 25.14
N ARG A 71 -20.14 -1.83 25.89
CA ARG A 71 -20.18 -1.73 27.35
C ARG A 71 -20.86 -0.44 27.82
N LEU A 72 -20.45 0.70 27.27
CA LEU A 72 -21.05 1.99 27.58
C LEU A 72 -22.56 2.00 27.34
N ARG A 73 -23.00 1.46 26.19
CA ARG A 73 -24.42 1.34 25.89
C ARG A 73 -25.17 0.54 26.96
N LYS A 74 -24.65 -0.63 27.34
CA LYS A 74 -25.28 -1.46 28.39
C LYS A 74 -25.37 -0.72 29.72
N ILE A 75 -24.35 0.05 30.08
CA ILE A 75 -24.35 0.88 31.29
C ILE A 75 -25.44 1.96 31.21
N GLN A 76 -25.54 2.68 30.09
CA GLN A 76 -26.55 3.73 29.93
C GLN A 76 -27.97 3.17 30.00
N VAL A 77 -28.20 2.01 29.40
CA VAL A 77 -29.51 1.34 29.48
C VAL A 77 -29.80 0.93 30.92
N LEU A 78 -28.84 0.31 31.63
CA LEU A 78 -29.05 -0.06 33.03
C LEU A 78 -29.35 1.16 33.91
N LYS A 79 -28.73 2.32 33.66
CA LYS A 79 -29.10 3.57 34.36
C LYS A 79 -30.56 3.95 34.15
N VAL A 80 -31.06 3.85 32.92
CA VAL A 80 -32.47 4.11 32.60
C VAL A 80 -33.36 3.05 33.27
N LEU A 81 -33.03 1.76 33.17
CA LEU A 81 -33.82 0.70 33.79
C LEU A 81 -33.87 0.82 35.33
N VAL A 82 -32.78 1.23 35.97
CA VAL A 82 -32.76 1.51 37.42
C VAL A 82 -33.58 2.76 37.76
N LYS A 83 -33.47 3.84 36.99
CA LYS A 83 -34.26 5.08 37.17
C LYS A 83 -35.76 4.80 37.21
N TYR A 84 -36.24 3.83 36.41
CA TYR A 84 -37.65 3.49 36.27
C TYR A 84 -38.03 2.13 36.92
N HIS A 85 -37.17 1.57 37.79
CA HIS A 85 -37.43 0.32 38.52
C HIS A 85 -37.76 -0.92 37.64
N LEU A 86 -37.20 -0.98 36.44
CA LEU A 86 -37.39 -2.07 35.46
C LEU A 86 -36.33 -3.19 35.57
N CYS A 87 -35.35 -3.05 36.45
CA CYS A 87 -34.40 -4.13 36.75
C CYS A 87 -33.98 -4.09 38.22
N PRO A 88 -33.34 -5.16 38.73
CA PRO A 88 -32.72 -5.12 40.06
C PRO A 88 -31.81 -3.91 40.22
N TYR A 89 -31.79 -3.34 41.43
CA TYR A 89 -31.07 -2.12 41.71
C TYR A 89 -29.55 -2.29 41.49
N LEU A 90 -28.93 -1.26 40.93
CA LEU A 90 -27.48 -1.15 40.77
C LEU A 90 -27.03 0.24 41.20
N SER A 91 -25.98 0.31 42.02
CA SER A 91 -25.44 1.59 42.42
C SER A 91 -24.72 2.28 41.26
N ASP A 92 -24.64 3.61 41.34
CA ASP A 92 -23.84 4.37 40.38
C ASP A 92 -22.35 4.01 40.45
N ASP A 93 -21.86 3.57 41.63
CA ASP A 93 -20.47 3.10 41.77
C ASP A 93 -20.27 1.77 41.02
N ASP A 94 -21.18 0.80 41.13
CA ASP A 94 -21.11 -0.47 40.40
C ASP A 94 -20.96 -0.24 38.89
N LEU A 95 -21.79 0.66 38.34
CA LEU A 95 -21.77 1.03 36.93
C LEU A 95 -20.48 1.79 36.56
N ARG A 96 -19.97 2.63 37.47
CA ARG A 96 -18.70 3.35 37.31
C ARG A 96 -17.50 2.40 37.33
N GLN A 97 -17.46 1.40 38.21
CA GLN A 97 -16.44 0.35 38.23
C GLN A 97 -16.48 -0.47 36.93
N TRP A 98 -17.67 -0.77 36.41
CA TRP A 98 -17.77 -1.45 35.12
C TRP A 98 -17.26 -0.59 33.96
N HIS A 99 -17.53 0.72 34.00
CA HIS A 99 -17.02 1.66 33.01
C HIS A 99 -15.49 1.71 32.98
N LEU A 100 -14.90 2.00 34.14
CA LEU A 100 -13.48 2.34 34.33
C LEU A 100 -12.59 1.09 34.44
N GLN A 101 -12.93 0.17 35.35
CA GLN A 101 -12.13 -1.00 35.69
C GLN A 101 -12.55 -2.28 34.94
N LYS A 102 -13.68 -2.25 34.21
CA LYS A 102 -14.26 -3.41 33.50
C LYS A 102 -14.73 -4.53 34.46
N GLN A 103 -14.99 -4.19 35.72
CA GLN A 103 -15.57 -5.11 36.70
C GLN A 103 -17.10 -5.12 36.51
N TYR A 104 -17.66 -6.28 36.16
CA TYR A 104 -19.11 -6.39 35.94
C TYR A 104 -19.84 -6.49 37.29
N PRO A 105 -20.97 -5.81 37.51
CA PRO A 105 -21.78 -5.98 38.73
C PRO A 105 -22.30 -7.42 38.84
N LYS A 106 -22.19 -8.02 40.03
CA LYS A 106 -22.51 -9.43 40.27
C LYS A 106 -23.47 -9.63 41.46
N SER A 107 -24.37 -8.68 41.73
CA SER A 107 -25.41 -8.91 42.73
C SER A 107 -26.23 -10.15 42.36
N ASP A 108 -26.61 -10.93 43.36
CA ASP A 108 -27.31 -12.20 43.14
C ASP A 108 -28.63 -12.01 42.39
N GLU A 109 -29.36 -10.93 42.70
CA GLU A 109 -30.60 -10.53 42.02
C GLU A 109 -30.37 -10.22 40.53
N LEU A 110 -29.34 -9.43 40.18
CA LEU A 110 -29.02 -9.11 38.79
C LEU A 110 -28.61 -10.37 38.01
N MET A 111 -27.88 -11.27 38.67
CA MET A 111 -27.46 -12.54 38.07
C MET A 111 -28.65 -13.46 37.87
N LEU A 112 -29.57 -13.55 38.83
CA LEU A 112 -30.81 -14.32 38.73
C LEU A 112 -31.70 -13.79 37.59
N TRP A 113 -31.90 -12.49 37.54
CA TRP A 113 -32.66 -11.80 36.49
C TRP A 113 -32.11 -12.09 35.08
N GLN A 114 -30.80 -12.22 34.91
CA GLN A 114 -30.20 -12.53 33.61
C GLN A 114 -30.19 -14.02 33.24
N ARG A 115 -30.33 -14.95 34.20
CA ARG A 115 -30.20 -16.40 33.94
C ARG A 115 -31.28 -16.90 33.00
N THR A 116 -30.89 -17.73 32.05
CA THR A 116 -31.80 -18.40 31.11
C THR A 116 -31.93 -19.89 31.46
N SER A 117 -33.11 -20.46 31.26
CA SER A 117 -33.39 -21.88 31.47
C SER A 117 -34.28 -22.39 30.34
N ASP A 118 -33.72 -23.25 29.48
CA ASP A 118 -34.47 -23.87 28.37
C ASP A 118 -35.61 -24.75 28.92
N LYS A 119 -35.39 -25.45 30.05
CA LYS A 119 -36.38 -26.34 30.69
C LYS A 119 -37.58 -25.57 31.27
N GLU A 120 -37.34 -24.38 31.79
CA GLU A 120 -38.37 -23.53 32.41
C GLU A 120 -38.93 -22.49 31.41
N GLY A 121 -38.54 -22.55 30.13
CA GLY A 121 -38.91 -21.55 29.13
C GLY A 121 -38.34 -20.14 29.36
N LYS A 122 -37.56 -19.92 30.42
CA LYS A 122 -37.02 -18.61 30.83
C LYS A 122 -35.95 -18.15 29.85
N ASN A 123 -36.35 -17.38 28.84
CA ASN A 123 -35.43 -16.84 27.85
C ASN A 123 -35.84 -15.43 27.41
N PRO A 124 -34.90 -14.57 26.98
CA PRO A 124 -35.22 -13.18 26.65
C PRO A 124 -36.00 -13.00 25.34
N TYR A 125 -36.21 -14.05 24.54
CA TYR A 125 -37.09 -13.99 23.38
C TYR A 125 -38.55 -14.16 23.79
N TYR A 126 -38.83 -15.05 24.75
CA TYR A 126 -40.14 -15.16 25.39
C TYR A 126 -40.54 -13.85 26.07
N ASP A 127 -39.64 -13.24 26.86
CA ASP A 127 -39.94 -11.96 27.52
C ASP A 127 -40.30 -10.86 26.49
N ARG A 128 -39.65 -10.84 25.32
CA ARG A 128 -39.94 -9.90 24.22
C ARG A 128 -41.30 -10.19 23.59
N HIS A 129 -41.59 -11.46 23.30
CA HIS A 129 -42.88 -11.90 22.77
C HIS A 129 -44.02 -11.51 23.73
N ARG A 130 -43.85 -11.80 25.02
CA ARG A 130 -44.82 -11.45 26.06
C ARG A 130 -45.10 -9.95 26.11
N CYS A 131 -44.06 -9.10 26.04
CA CYS A 131 -44.21 -7.64 26.01
C CYS A 131 -44.87 -7.08 24.73
N LEU A 132 -44.96 -7.86 23.64
CA LEU A 132 -45.64 -7.46 22.40
C LEU A 132 -47.14 -7.80 22.43
N HIS A 133 -47.51 -8.90 23.09
CA HIS A 133 -48.87 -9.46 23.02
C HIS A 133 -49.68 -9.23 24.29
N GLU A 134 -49.04 -9.21 25.46
CA GLU A 134 -49.68 -9.00 26.77
C GLU A 134 -49.41 -7.59 27.31
N LYS A 135 -50.41 -6.95 27.93
CA LYS A 135 -50.21 -5.72 28.70
C LYS A 135 -49.80 -6.10 30.12
N LEU A 136 -48.58 -5.75 30.51
CA LEU A 136 -48.02 -6.10 31.82
C LEU A 136 -48.47 -5.13 32.91
N ASP A 137 -48.59 -5.60 34.14
CA ASP A 137 -48.89 -4.74 35.28
C ASP A 137 -47.59 -4.16 35.86
N LEU A 138 -47.29 -2.89 35.52
CA LEU A 138 -46.07 -2.22 35.98
C LEU A 138 -46.07 -1.89 37.49
N THR A 139 -47.18 -2.12 38.22
CA THR A 139 -47.18 -2.08 39.69
C THR A 139 -46.51 -3.33 40.28
N VAL A 140 -46.53 -4.45 39.54
CA VAL A 140 -45.92 -5.72 39.93
C VAL A 140 -44.44 -5.77 39.54
N GLU A 141 -43.59 -6.14 40.49
CA GLU A 141 -42.14 -6.17 40.27
C GLU A 141 -41.70 -7.18 39.20
N ALA A 142 -42.27 -8.39 39.21
CA ALA A 142 -41.93 -9.44 38.26
C ALA A 142 -42.20 -9.00 36.80
N ASP A 143 -43.26 -8.24 36.59
CA ASP A 143 -43.68 -7.72 35.29
C ASP A 143 -42.78 -6.57 34.82
N ARG A 144 -42.44 -5.63 35.72
CA ARG A 144 -41.41 -4.62 35.45
C ARG A 144 -40.08 -5.25 35.05
N TYR A 145 -39.66 -6.30 35.77
CA TYR A 145 -38.40 -7.00 35.47
C TYR A 145 -38.46 -7.78 34.16
N THR A 146 -39.63 -8.29 33.77
CA THR A 146 -39.85 -8.92 32.46
C THR A 146 -39.66 -7.89 31.35
N LEU A 147 -40.32 -6.73 31.45
CA LEU A 147 -40.17 -5.62 30.49
C LEU A 147 -38.72 -5.15 30.40
N GLY A 148 -38.08 -4.88 31.53
CA GLY A 148 -36.68 -4.44 31.53
C GLY A 148 -35.73 -5.49 30.95
N ARG A 149 -36.02 -6.79 31.10
CA ARG A 149 -35.21 -7.87 30.53
C ARG A 149 -35.32 -7.91 29.01
N ALA A 150 -36.53 -7.75 28.48
CA ALA A 150 -36.79 -7.61 27.05
C ALA A 150 -36.01 -6.42 26.47
N LEU A 151 -36.12 -5.24 27.09
CA LEU A 151 -35.43 -4.02 26.68
C LEU A 151 -33.90 -4.14 26.80
N TYR A 152 -33.39 -4.71 27.90
CA TYR A 152 -31.96 -4.96 28.06
C TYR A 152 -31.43 -5.92 26.99
N HIS A 153 -32.22 -6.92 26.57
CA HIS A 153 -31.85 -7.84 25.51
C HIS A 153 -31.69 -7.14 24.14
N LEU A 154 -32.60 -6.23 23.77
CA LEU A 154 -32.48 -5.38 22.56
C LEU A 154 -31.15 -4.61 22.51
N THR A 155 -30.59 -4.24 23.66
CA THR A 155 -29.32 -3.48 23.69
C THR A 155 -28.10 -4.31 23.36
N GLN A 156 -28.17 -5.63 23.61
CA GLN A 156 -27.06 -6.53 23.38
C GLN A 156 -26.78 -6.64 21.88
N ARG A 157 -27.85 -6.60 21.06
CA ARG A 157 -27.85 -6.57 19.60
C ARG A 157 -28.95 -5.64 19.11
N ARG A 158 -28.57 -4.50 18.54
CA ARG A 158 -29.51 -3.42 18.11
C ARG A 158 -29.61 -3.26 16.59
N GLY A 159 -29.37 -4.34 15.86
CA GLY A 159 -29.30 -4.32 14.41
C GLY A 159 -28.13 -3.54 13.79
N PHE A 160 -27.92 -3.82 12.50
CA PHE A 160 -27.03 -3.09 11.63
C PHE A 160 -27.70 -1.79 11.17
N LEU A 161 -26.96 -0.68 11.19
CA LEU A 161 -27.39 0.57 10.58
C LEU A 161 -26.25 1.01 9.67
N SER A 162 -26.56 1.20 8.39
CA SER A 162 -25.59 1.74 7.44
C SER A 162 -25.35 3.21 7.74
N ASN A 163 -24.09 3.57 7.95
CA ASN A 163 -23.66 4.97 8.07
C ASN A 163 -22.78 5.38 6.90
N ARG A 164 -22.82 4.63 5.78
CA ARG A 164 -21.94 4.86 4.63
C ARG A 164 -22.50 6.01 3.80
N LEU A 165 -21.67 7.02 3.55
CA LEU A 165 -22.01 8.15 2.69
C LEU A 165 -21.88 7.79 1.20
N ASP A 166 -20.85 6.99 0.86
CA ASP A 166 -20.62 6.51 -0.50
C ASP A 166 -21.53 5.33 -0.84
N THR A 167 -22.63 5.63 -1.52
CA THR A 167 -23.64 4.69 -2.02
C THR A 167 -23.45 4.31 -3.49
N SER A 168 -22.43 4.86 -4.15
CA SER A 168 -22.08 4.57 -5.55
C SER A 168 -21.52 3.14 -5.75
N ALA A 169 -21.25 2.44 -4.64
CA ALA A 169 -20.45 1.24 -4.55
C ALA A 169 -21.10 0.20 -3.62
N ASP A 170 -22.10 -0.53 -4.12
CA ASP A 170 -22.58 -1.74 -3.45
C ASP A 170 -21.47 -2.81 -3.50
N ASN A 171 -20.55 -2.76 -2.52
CA ASN A 171 -19.53 -3.79 -2.31
C ASN A 171 -20.21 -5.13 -2.02
N LYS A 172 -19.57 -6.24 -2.40
CA LYS A 172 -20.10 -7.61 -2.17
C LYS A 172 -20.50 -7.83 -0.70
N GLU A 173 -19.71 -7.35 0.26
CA GLU A 173 -20.02 -7.50 1.70
C GLU A 173 -21.30 -6.78 2.13
N ASN A 174 -21.53 -5.54 1.65
CA ASN A 174 -22.79 -4.84 1.91
C ASN A 174 -23.95 -5.53 1.18
N GLY A 175 -23.71 -6.08 -0.01
CA GLY A 175 -24.65 -6.94 -0.72
C GLY A 175 -25.08 -8.12 0.13
N VAL A 176 -24.14 -8.83 0.77
CA VAL A 176 -24.43 -9.98 1.65
C VAL A 176 -25.19 -9.58 2.91
N VAL A 177 -24.84 -8.46 3.55
CA VAL A 177 -25.59 -7.97 4.72
C VAL A 177 -27.00 -7.56 4.33
N LYS A 178 -27.15 -6.78 3.25
CA LYS A 178 -28.44 -6.30 2.74
C LYS A 178 -29.32 -7.46 2.26
N SER A 179 -28.74 -8.41 1.53
CA SER A 179 -29.45 -9.61 1.09
C SER A 179 -29.86 -10.46 2.28
N GLY A 180 -28.98 -10.64 3.27
CA GLY A 180 -29.31 -11.38 4.49
C GLY A 180 -30.39 -10.72 5.35
N ILE A 181 -30.43 -9.38 5.40
CA ILE A 181 -31.52 -8.62 6.04
C ILE A 181 -32.83 -8.80 5.27
N SER A 182 -32.78 -8.70 3.93
CA SER A 182 -33.96 -8.88 3.07
C SER A 182 -34.51 -10.29 3.19
N GLN A 183 -33.65 -11.30 3.14
CA GLN A 183 -34.02 -12.69 3.33
C GLN A 183 -34.66 -12.91 4.70
N LEU A 184 -34.11 -12.34 5.77
CA LEU A 184 -34.72 -12.44 7.10
C LEU A 184 -36.11 -11.80 7.14
N SER A 185 -36.30 -10.63 6.52
CA SER A 185 -37.63 -10.00 6.44
C SER A 185 -38.64 -10.89 5.72
N THR A 186 -38.27 -11.50 4.59
CA THR A 186 -39.13 -12.46 3.88
C THR A 186 -39.43 -13.69 4.73
N GLU A 187 -38.41 -14.25 5.41
CA GLU A 187 -38.60 -15.40 6.32
C GLU A 187 -39.53 -15.06 7.51
N MET A 188 -39.54 -13.81 7.98
CA MET A 188 -40.46 -13.34 9.02
C MET A 188 -41.90 -13.24 8.50
N GLU A 189 -42.08 -12.66 7.32
CA GLU A 189 -43.38 -12.56 6.63
C GLU A 189 -43.97 -13.94 6.34
N GLU A 190 -43.18 -14.87 5.79
CA GLU A 190 -43.59 -16.27 5.52
C GLU A 190 -43.95 -17.02 6.81
N ALA A 191 -43.28 -16.70 7.92
CA ALA A 191 -43.58 -17.30 9.21
C ALA A 191 -44.81 -16.68 9.91
N GLY A 192 -45.42 -15.65 9.33
CA GLY A 192 -46.54 -14.89 9.90
C GLY A 192 -46.14 -14.03 11.10
N CYS A 193 -44.86 -13.64 11.21
CA CYS A 193 -44.34 -12.87 12.33
C CYS A 193 -44.04 -11.43 11.89
N GLU A 194 -44.75 -10.46 12.44
CA GLU A 194 -44.51 -9.03 12.18
C GLU A 194 -43.23 -8.53 12.88
N TYR A 195 -42.99 -8.99 14.11
CA TYR A 195 -41.88 -8.53 14.93
C TYR A 195 -40.74 -9.56 15.02
N LEU A 196 -39.50 -9.07 15.12
CA LEU A 196 -38.31 -9.92 15.16
C LEU A 196 -38.27 -10.79 16.43
N GLY A 197 -38.76 -10.27 17.55
CA GLY A 197 -38.91 -10.96 18.83
C GLY A 197 -39.74 -12.22 18.69
N ASP A 198 -40.91 -12.11 18.06
CA ASP A 198 -41.84 -13.21 17.81
C ASP A 198 -41.22 -14.28 16.93
N TYR A 199 -40.62 -13.86 15.80
CA TYR A 199 -39.96 -14.79 14.90
C TYR A 199 -38.83 -15.55 15.60
N PHE A 200 -37.99 -14.86 16.38
CA PHE A 200 -36.91 -15.51 17.11
C PHE A 200 -37.39 -16.37 18.29
N TYR A 201 -38.52 -16.03 18.92
CA TYR A 201 -39.13 -16.86 19.93
C TYR A 201 -39.72 -18.14 19.31
N LYS A 202 -40.47 -18.02 18.21
CA LYS A 202 -40.99 -19.16 17.44
C LYS A 202 -39.88 -20.13 17.07
N LEU A 203 -38.77 -19.62 16.52
CA LEU A 203 -37.63 -20.48 16.18
C LEU A 203 -36.97 -21.14 17.39
N TYR A 204 -37.02 -20.49 18.55
CA TYR A 204 -36.43 -21.02 19.77
C TYR A 204 -37.33 -22.09 20.40
N ASP A 205 -38.66 -21.92 20.33
CA ASP A 205 -39.67 -22.80 20.91
C ASP A 205 -39.97 -24.04 20.04
N GLU A 206 -39.83 -23.92 18.71
CA GLU A 206 -40.01 -25.02 17.77
C GLU A 206 -39.09 -26.22 18.09
N GLN A 207 -39.70 -27.31 18.57
CA GLN A 207 -38.98 -28.54 18.87
C GLN A 207 -38.29 -29.11 17.62
N GLY A 208 -36.99 -29.37 17.74
CA GLY A 208 -36.18 -29.87 16.62
C GLY A 208 -35.68 -28.79 15.66
N ASN A 209 -35.91 -27.50 15.93
CA ASN A 209 -35.40 -26.42 15.11
C ASN A 209 -33.86 -26.38 15.09
N LYS A 210 -33.29 -26.42 13.89
CA LYS A 210 -31.83 -26.45 13.65
C LYS A 210 -31.27 -25.08 13.25
N VAL A 211 -32.13 -24.08 13.10
CA VAL A 211 -31.79 -22.74 12.60
C VAL A 211 -31.09 -21.90 13.66
N ARG A 212 -29.94 -21.31 13.32
CA ARG A 212 -29.16 -20.49 14.25
C ARG A 212 -29.57 -19.02 14.21
N ILE A 213 -30.36 -18.60 15.20
CA ILE A 213 -30.74 -17.18 15.42
C ILE A 213 -29.53 -16.23 15.36
N ARG A 214 -28.41 -16.62 15.99
CA ARG A 214 -27.25 -15.72 16.18
C ARG A 214 -26.39 -15.45 14.94
N GLN A 215 -26.63 -16.11 13.81
CA GLN A 215 -25.85 -15.96 12.56
C GLN A 215 -26.56 -15.14 11.47
N ARG A 216 -27.77 -14.64 11.74
CA ARG A 216 -28.55 -13.84 10.80
C ARG A 216 -28.18 -12.36 10.85
N TYR A 217 -28.29 -11.69 9.71
CA TYR A 217 -28.16 -10.24 9.63
C TYR A 217 -29.51 -9.59 9.91
N THR A 218 -29.51 -8.60 10.81
CA THR A 218 -30.70 -7.91 11.30
C THR A 218 -30.55 -6.42 11.07
N ASP A 219 -31.59 -5.73 10.61
CA ASP A 219 -31.63 -4.28 10.45
C ASP A 219 -31.93 -3.58 11.78
N ARG A 220 -31.44 -2.35 11.95
CA ARG A 220 -31.74 -1.55 13.14
C ARG A 220 -33.17 -1.03 13.12
N ASN A 221 -33.60 -0.42 12.03
CA ASN A 221 -34.86 0.31 11.97
C ASN A 221 -36.00 -0.67 11.70
N LYS A 222 -35.89 -1.48 10.63
CA LYS A 222 -36.94 -2.40 10.20
C LYS A 222 -37.24 -3.53 11.18
N HIS A 223 -36.27 -3.94 11.99
CA HIS A 223 -36.43 -5.08 12.90
C HIS A 223 -36.44 -4.64 14.37
N TYR A 224 -35.36 -4.02 14.86
CA TYR A 224 -35.22 -3.75 16.29
C TYR A 224 -35.94 -2.49 16.78
N GLN A 225 -35.93 -1.39 16.00
CA GLN A 225 -36.64 -0.16 16.35
C GLN A 225 -38.15 -0.38 16.22
N HIS A 226 -38.60 -0.99 15.11
CA HIS A 226 -40.01 -1.33 14.91
C HIS A 226 -40.59 -2.14 16.07
N GLU A 227 -39.88 -3.19 16.51
CA GLU A 227 -40.30 -3.97 17.68
C GLU A 227 -40.24 -3.18 19.00
N PHE A 228 -39.23 -2.32 19.18
CA PHE A 228 -39.13 -1.48 20.38
C PHE A 228 -40.32 -0.52 20.47
N ASP A 229 -40.69 0.13 19.36
CA ASP A 229 -41.81 1.07 19.29
C ASP A 229 -43.12 0.35 19.61
N ALA A 230 -43.34 -0.84 19.05
CA ALA A 230 -44.51 -1.68 19.33
C ALA A 230 -44.61 -2.12 20.80
N ILE A 231 -43.48 -2.48 21.43
CA ILE A 231 -43.46 -2.75 22.88
C ILE A 231 -43.84 -1.50 23.66
N CYS A 232 -43.29 -0.33 23.31
CA CYS A 232 -43.56 0.92 24.02
C CYS A 232 -45.04 1.32 23.92
N GLU A 233 -45.64 1.15 22.74
CA GLU A 233 -47.06 1.40 22.49
C GLU A 233 -47.94 0.42 23.28
N LYS A 234 -47.66 -0.89 23.19
CA LYS A 234 -48.43 -1.93 23.89
C LYS A 234 -48.42 -1.77 25.41
N GLN A 235 -47.28 -1.35 25.96
CA GLN A 235 -47.10 -1.16 27.41
C GLN A 235 -47.45 0.27 27.88
N GLU A 236 -47.89 1.16 26.97
CA GLU A 236 -48.25 2.55 27.26
C GLU A 236 -47.17 3.32 28.05
N LEU A 237 -45.92 3.18 27.63
CA LEU A 237 -44.79 3.81 28.32
C LEU A 237 -44.83 5.35 28.17
N SER A 238 -44.36 6.07 29.20
CA SER A 238 -44.30 7.53 29.14
C SER A 238 -43.31 8.03 28.09
N SER A 239 -43.60 9.20 27.50
CA SER A 239 -42.74 9.81 26.47
C SER A 239 -41.30 10.03 26.95
N GLU A 240 -41.11 10.44 28.21
CA GLU A 240 -39.78 10.61 28.81
C GLU A 240 -39.00 9.28 28.86
N LEU A 241 -39.66 8.19 29.30
CA LEU A 241 -39.05 6.86 29.35
C LEU A 241 -38.68 6.35 27.96
N ILE A 242 -39.56 6.55 26.98
CA ILE A 242 -39.32 6.17 25.58
C ILE A 242 -38.10 6.90 25.03
N GLU A 243 -38.01 8.22 25.21
CA GLU A 243 -36.86 9.01 24.75
C GLU A 243 -35.54 8.59 25.41
N ASP A 244 -35.55 8.38 26.74
CA ASP A 244 -34.40 7.93 27.51
C ASP A 244 -33.91 6.55 27.01
N LEU A 245 -34.83 5.60 26.82
CA LEU A 245 -34.55 4.27 26.28
C LEU A 245 -34.06 4.34 24.84
N GLN A 246 -34.76 5.04 23.95
CA GLN A 246 -34.39 5.13 22.54
C GLN A 246 -32.98 5.73 22.37
N ARG A 247 -32.69 6.79 23.13
CA ARG A 247 -31.35 7.39 23.21
C ARG A 247 -30.32 6.39 23.77
N ALA A 248 -30.64 5.65 24.82
CA ALA A 248 -29.70 4.68 25.40
C ALA A 248 -29.44 3.49 24.46
N ILE A 249 -30.46 2.90 23.84
CA ILE A 249 -30.38 1.69 23.01
C ILE A 249 -29.77 2.00 21.63
N PHE A 250 -30.32 2.97 20.90
CA PHE A 250 -30.07 3.12 19.46
C PHE A 250 -28.98 4.15 19.11
N PHE A 251 -28.58 5.01 20.06
CA PHE A 251 -27.58 6.06 19.80
C PHE A 251 -26.28 5.53 19.18
N GLN A 252 -25.88 6.13 18.07
CA GLN A 252 -24.64 5.85 17.38
C GLN A 252 -23.91 7.14 17.07
N LEU A 253 -22.65 7.23 17.45
CA LEU A 253 -21.81 8.35 17.04
C LEU A 253 -21.76 8.42 15.50
N PRO A 254 -21.95 9.61 14.90
CA PRO A 254 -21.78 9.79 13.47
C PRO A 254 -20.34 9.49 13.06
N LEU A 255 -20.16 9.20 11.77
CA LEU A 255 -18.81 9.07 11.22
C LEU A 255 -18.06 10.38 11.38
N LYS A 256 -16.78 10.29 11.74
CA LYS A 256 -15.94 11.49 11.82
C LYS A 256 -15.70 12.01 10.40
N SER A 257 -15.89 13.31 10.21
CA SER A 257 -15.49 13.97 8.97
C SER A 257 -14.03 13.69 8.63
N GLN A 258 -13.79 13.19 7.42
CA GLN A 258 -12.45 12.94 6.88
C GLN A 258 -11.90 14.13 6.08
N ARG A 259 -12.61 15.28 6.03
CA ARG A 259 -12.22 16.47 5.25
C ARG A 259 -10.80 16.97 5.61
N HIS A 260 -10.41 16.86 6.88
CA HIS A 260 -9.05 17.22 7.33
C HIS A 260 -7.93 16.31 6.78
N GLY A 261 -8.27 15.09 6.37
CA GLY A 261 -7.34 14.11 5.79
C GLY A 261 -7.20 14.23 4.28
N VAL A 262 -7.94 15.15 3.64
CA VAL A 262 -7.91 15.39 2.20
C VAL A 262 -6.59 16.04 1.82
N GLY A 263 -5.99 15.59 0.73
CA GLY A 263 -4.76 16.16 0.19
C GLY A 263 -4.92 17.63 -0.17
N ARG A 264 -3.81 18.36 -0.26
CA ARG A 264 -3.80 19.76 -0.69
C ARG A 264 -3.66 19.87 -2.21
N CYS A 265 -4.09 20.99 -2.75
CA CYS A 265 -3.94 21.31 -4.16
C CYS A 265 -2.48 21.65 -4.49
N THR A 266 -2.03 21.22 -5.66
CA THR A 266 -0.65 21.44 -6.12
C THR A 266 -0.36 22.92 -6.37
N PHE A 267 -1.28 23.63 -7.03
CA PHE A 267 -1.16 25.06 -7.32
C PHE A 267 -1.41 25.93 -6.07
N GLU A 268 -2.44 25.61 -5.27
CA GLU A 268 -2.78 26.35 -4.05
C GLU A 268 -2.65 25.47 -2.80
N ARG A 269 -1.43 25.35 -2.26
CA ARG A 269 -1.07 24.43 -1.15
C ARG A 269 -1.87 24.61 0.14
N GLY A 270 -2.44 25.80 0.37
CA GLY A 270 -3.33 26.05 1.51
C GLY A 270 -4.73 25.46 1.36
N LYS A 271 -5.16 25.12 0.14
CA LYS A 271 -6.53 24.70 -0.16
C LYS A 271 -6.65 23.17 -0.30
N PRO A 272 -7.72 22.56 0.25
CA PRO A 272 -7.96 21.12 0.07
C PRO A 272 -8.33 20.81 -1.39
N ARG A 273 -8.08 19.57 -1.82
CA ARG A 273 -8.54 19.04 -3.10
C ARG A 273 -10.07 19.00 -3.17
N CYS A 274 -10.61 19.26 -4.36
CA CYS A 274 -12.05 19.20 -4.64
C CYS A 274 -12.55 17.76 -4.59
N ALA A 275 -13.80 17.54 -4.21
CA ALA A 275 -14.46 16.24 -4.38
C ALA A 275 -14.74 15.99 -5.86
N ASP A 276 -14.64 14.74 -6.30
CA ASP A 276 -14.85 14.38 -7.70
C ASP A 276 -16.34 14.40 -8.12
N SER A 277 -17.25 14.37 -7.16
CA SER A 277 -18.69 14.53 -7.35
C SER A 277 -19.14 15.99 -7.37
N HIS A 278 -18.24 16.96 -7.21
CA HIS A 278 -18.62 18.35 -7.27
C HIS A 278 -18.99 18.75 -8.72
N PRO A 279 -20.14 19.42 -8.97
CA PRO A 279 -20.56 19.77 -10.34
C PRO A 279 -19.51 20.55 -11.14
N ASP A 280 -18.89 21.58 -10.55
CA ASP A 280 -17.79 22.32 -11.20
C ASP A 280 -16.60 21.43 -11.60
N TYR A 281 -16.33 20.34 -10.86
CA TYR A 281 -15.28 19.39 -11.24
C TYR A 281 -15.72 18.44 -12.36
N GLU A 282 -16.98 17.98 -12.33
CA GLU A 282 -17.54 17.19 -13.43
C GLU A 282 -17.46 17.98 -14.75
N GLU A 283 -17.86 19.26 -14.72
CA GLU A 283 -17.76 20.20 -15.84
C GLU A 283 -16.30 20.40 -16.28
N PHE A 284 -15.39 20.68 -15.34
CA PHE A 284 -13.96 20.84 -15.64
C PHE A 284 -13.37 19.62 -16.35
N ARG A 285 -13.67 18.42 -15.86
CA ARG A 285 -13.16 17.18 -16.44
C ARG A 285 -13.80 16.89 -17.80
N MET A 286 -15.09 17.18 -17.97
CA MET A 286 -15.78 17.10 -19.27
C MET A 286 -15.11 18.03 -20.29
N LEU A 287 -14.93 19.31 -19.97
CA LEU A 287 -14.33 20.28 -20.88
C LEU A 287 -12.87 19.94 -21.21
N CYS A 288 -12.08 19.48 -20.23
CA CYS A 288 -10.73 18.97 -20.51
C CYS A 288 -10.73 17.79 -21.48
N PHE A 289 -11.73 16.91 -21.43
CA PHE A 289 -11.86 15.80 -22.36
C PHE A 289 -12.31 16.28 -23.74
N VAL A 290 -13.39 17.06 -23.81
CA VAL A 290 -13.99 17.58 -25.04
C VAL A 290 -13.00 18.45 -25.82
N ASN A 291 -12.29 19.35 -25.15
CA ASN A 291 -11.31 20.23 -25.81
C ASN A 291 -10.14 19.44 -26.41
N ASN A 292 -9.82 18.26 -25.89
CA ASN A 292 -8.78 17.38 -26.43
C ASN A 292 -9.27 16.49 -27.59
N ILE A 293 -10.57 16.49 -27.93
CA ILE A 293 -11.08 15.72 -29.07
C ILE A 293 -10.63 16.40 -30.35
N GLN A 294 -9.98 15.62 -31.21
CA GLN A 294 -9.65 16.04 -32.56
C GLN A 294 -10.34 15.12 -33.57
N VAL A 295 -10.86 15.73 -34.63
CA VAL A 295 -11.59 15.07 -35.71
C VAL A 295 -11.00 15.52 -37.05
N LYS A 296 -10.94 14.59 -38.01
CA LYS A 296 -10.72 14.86 -39.43
C LYS A 296 -11.93 14.33 -40.17
N GLY A 297 -12.79 15.24 -40.61
CA GLY A 297 -13.93 14.92 -41.46
C GLY A 297 -13.55 14.78 -42.93
N PRO A 298 -14.54 14.58 -43.82
CA PRO A 298 -14.32 14.33 -45.25
C PRO A 298 -13.62 15.46 -45.99
N HIS A 299 -13.79 16.70 -45.51
CA HIS A 299 -13.26 17.92 -46.13
C HIS A 299 -12.06 18.51 -45.37
N ASP A 300 -11.64 17.88 -44.27
CA ASP A 300 -10.54 18.36 -43.46
C ASP A 300 -9.21 17.76 -43.98
N LEU A 301 -8.20 18.61 -44.20
CA LEU A 301 -6.86 18.14 -44.59
C LEU A 301 -6.14 17.47 -43.41
N GLU A 302 -6.33 18.00 -42.21
CA GLU A 302 -5.67 17.55 -40.98
C GLU A 302 -6.68 17.40 -39.82
N LEU A 303 -6.23 16.80 -38.72
CA LEU A 303 -7.00 16.73 -37.49
C LEU A 303 -7.21 18.15 -36.92
N ARG A 304 -8.47 18.54 -36.75
CA ARG A 304 -8.85 19.80 -36.12
C ARG A 304 -9.60 19.57 -34.79
N PRO A 305 -9.60 20.55 -33.87
CA PRO A 305 -10.51 20.55 -32.74
C PRO A 305 -11.98 20.56 -33.17
N LEU A 306 -12.87 20.14 -32.26
CA LEU A 306 -14.32 20.22 -32.49
C LEU A 306 -14.79 21.67 -32.61
N THR A 307 -15.69 21.92 -33.57
CA THR A 307 -16.42 23.20 -33.71
C THR A 307 -17.43 23.39 -32.57
N TYR A 308 -17.98 24.59 -32.45
CA TYR A 308 -19.00 24.89 -31.45
C TYR A 308 -20.26 24.00 -31.61
N GLU A 309 -20.78 23.87 -32.83
CA GLU A 309 -21.95 23.03 -33.12
C GLU A 309 -21.69 21.54 -32.83
N GLU A 310 -20.49 21.04 -33.15
CA GLU A 310 -20.10 19.66 -32.84
C GLU A 310 -20.05 19.42 -31.32
N ARG A 311 -19.62 20.42 -30.54
CA ARG A 311 -19.60 20.33 -29.08
C ARG A 311 -21.02 20.28 -28.49
N GLU A 312 -21.92 21.13 -28.96
CA GLU A 312 -23.32 21.13 -28.51
C GLU A 312 -24.01 19.79 -28.79
N LYS A 313 -23.74 19.16 -29.94
CA LYS A 313 -24.30 17.83 -30.28
C LYS A 313 -23.91 16.73 -29.30
N ILE A 314 -22.71 16.78 -28.72
CA ILE A 314 -22.18 15.70 -27.87
C ILE A 314 -22.38 15.97 -26.38
N GLU A 315 -22.63 17.22 -25.98
CA GLU A 315 -22.81 17.62 -24.58
C GLU A 315 -23.91 16.82 -23.84
N PRO A 316 -25.11 16.56 -24.42
CA PRO A 316 -26.15 15.75 -23.78
C PRO A 316 -25.70 14.33 -23.41
N LEU A 317 -24.73 13.76 -24.14
CA LEU A 317 -24.23 12.41 -23.87
C LEU A 317 -23.57 12.27 -22.49
N PHE A 318 -23.00 13.36 -21.97
CA PHE A 318 -22.35 13.40 -20.66
C PHE A 318 -23.35 13.40 -19.49
N PHE A 319 -24.60 13.77 -19.72
CA PHE A 319 -25.63 13.89 -18.68
C PHE A 319 -26.60 12.70 -18.63
N ARG A 320 -26.24 11.56 -19.24
CA ARG A 320 -27.09 10.35 -19.25
C ARG A 320 -27.02 9.59 -17.93
N LYS A 321 -28.17 9.39 -17.26
CA LYS A 321 -28.28 8.59 -16.02
C LYS A 321 -27.95 7.11 -16.22
N SER A 322 -28.36 6.53 -17.35
CA SER A 322 -28.19 5.10 -17.65
C SER A 322 -26.72 4.70 -17.88
N LYS A 323 -25.88 5.66 -18.30
CA LYS A 323 -24.46 5.44 -18.59
C LYS A 323 -23.57 6.47 -17.87
N PRO A 324 -23.25 6.28 -16.58
CA PRO A 324 -22.38 7.21 -15.83
C PRO A 324 -20.95 7.28 -16.39
N ASN A 325 -20.51 6.24 -17.10
CA ASN A 325 -19.34 6.26 -17.98
C ASN A 325 -19.73 5.52 -19.27
N PHE A 326 -19.20 5.94 -20.41
CA PHE A 326 -19.50 5.35 -21.71
C PHE A 326 -18.27 5.32 -22.60
N ASP A 327 -18.41 4.75 -23.80
CA ASP A 327 -17.32 4.58 -24.75
C ASP A 327 -17.27 5.78 -25.69
N PHE A 328 -16.07 6.18 -26.12
CA PHE A 328 -15.90 7.27 -27.08
C PHE A 328 -16.68 7.02 -28.38
N GLU A 329 -16.95 5.75 -28.70
CA GLU A 329 -17.84 5.36 -29.78
C GLU A 329 -19.22 6.06 -29.76
N ASP A 330 -19.80 6.34 -28.58
CA ASP A 330 -21.07 7.08 -28.49
C ASP A 330 -20.93 8.53 -29.00
N ILE A 331 -19.77 9.17 -28.77
CA ILE A 331 -19.46 10.51 -29.30
C ILE A 331 -19.22 10.44 -30.80
N ALA A 332 -18.42 9.48 -31.26
CA ALA A 332 -18.15 9.30 -32.69
C ALA A 332 -19.43 9.05 -33.48
N LYS A 333 -20.37 8.25 -32.94
CA LYS A 333 -21.70 8.03 -33.53
C LYS A 333 -22.52 9.33 -33.64
N ALA A 334 -22.48 10.19 -32.63
CA ALA A 334 -23.23 11.44 -32.63
C ALA A 334 -22.67 12.46 -33.63
N LEU A 335 -21.36 12.44 -33.88
CA LEU A 335 -20.69 13.37 -34.80
C LEU A 335 -20.70 12.87 -36.26
N ALA A 336 -20.40 11.59 -36.48
CA ALA A 336 -20.12 11.04 -37.81
C ALA A 336 -21.19 10.06 -38.34
N GLY A 337 -22.16 9.66 -37.52
CA GLY A 337 -23.13 8.60 -37.85
C GLY A 337 -22.59 7.18 -37.60
N LYS A 338 -23.43 6.16 -37.78
CA LYS A 338 -23.04 4.76 -37.51
C LYS A 338 -22.04 4.24 -38.55
N LYS A 339 -20.97 3.59 -38.10
CA LYS A 339 -19.94 2.92 -38.94
C LYS A 339 -19.19 3.82 -39.94
N ASN A 340 -19.21 5.14 -39.74
CA ASN A 340 -18.53 6.10 -40.63
C ASN A 340 -17.30 6.74 -39.99
N TYR A 341 -16.78 6.15 -38.91
CA TYR A 341 -15.69 6.69 -38.11
C TYR A 341 -14.65 5.62 -37.81
N VAL A 342 -13.41 6.05 -37.59
CA VAL A 342 -12.29 5.17 -37.22
C VAL A 342 -11.29 5.91 -36.33
N TRP A 343 -10.43 5.17 -35.62
CA TRP A 343 -9.27 5.76 -34.95
C TRP A 343 -8.18 6.10 -35.96
N ILE A 344 -7.48 7.22 -35.80
CA ILE A 344 -6.53 7.74 -36.80
C ILE A 344 -5.42 6.75 -37.22
N HIS A 345 -5.05 5.82 -36.35
CA HIS A 345 -3.99 4.84 -36.62
C HIS A 345 -4.51 3.46 -37.06
N ASP A 346 -5.82 3.28 -37.19
CA ASP A 346 -6.37 2.07 -37.78
C ASP A 346 -6.14 2.06 -39.30
N LYS A 347 -6.00 0.86 -39.88
CA LYS A 347 -5.83 0.67 -41.33
C LYS A 347 -7.12 0.88 -42.13
N GLU A 348 -8.28 0.79 -41.48
CA GLU A 348 -9.58 1.03 -42.13
C GLU A 348 -9.73 2.51 -42.48
N GLU A 349 -10.04 2.79 -43.74
CA GLU A 349 -10.39 4.15 -44.18
C GLU A 349 -11.89 4.39 -44.00
N ARG A 350 -12.23 5.43 -43.24
CA ARG A 350 -13.60 5.90 -42.99
C ARG A 350 -13.63 7.42 -43.12
N ALA A 351 -14.81 7.97 -43.41
CA ALA A 351 -14.95 9.39 -43.72
C ALA A 351 -14.59 10.32 -42.54
N TYR A 352 -14.68 9.82 -41.31
CA TYR A 352 -14.25 10.53 -40.11
C TYR A 352 -13.13 9.78 -39.38
N LYS A 353 -12.06 10.49 -39.03
CA LYS A 353 -10.98 9.98 -38.18
C LYS A 353 -10.91 10.74 -36.87
N PHE A 354 -10.72 10.03 -35.76
CA PHE A 354 -10.60 10.61 -34.42
C PHE A 354 -9.26 10.27 -33.77
N ASN A 355 -8.76 11.16 -32.92
CA ASN A 355 -7.54 10.93 -32.13
C ASN A 355 -7.74 9.89 -31.00
N TYR A 356 -8.97 9.70 -30.52
CA TYR A 356 -9.33 8.68 -29.53
C TYR A 356 -9.80 7.37 -30.15
N ARG A 357 -9.48 6.26 -29.48
CA ARG A 357 -10.02 4.93 -29.82
C ARG A 357 -11.49 4.85 -29.44
N MET A 358 -12.29 4.10 -30.21
CA MET A 358 -13.72 3.93 -29.93
C MET A 358 -13.98 3.28 -28.56
N THR A 359 -13.08 2.40 -28.13
CA THR A 359 -13.12 1.74 -26.81
C THR A 359 -12.61 2.61 -25.66
N GLN A 360 -12.16 3.84 -25.93
CA GLN A 360 -11.69 4.76 -24.89
C GLN A 360 -12.84 5.12 -23.96
N GLY A 361 -12.62 4.96 -22.65
CA GLY A 361 -13.62 5.33 -21.66
C GLY A 361 -13.76 6.84 -21.53
N VAL A 362 -14.99 7.33 -21.66
CA VAL A 362 -15.39 8.72 -21.45
C VAL A 362 -16.14 8.83 -20.13
N PRO A 363 -15.70 9.71 -19.23
CA PRO A 363 -16.31 9.80 -17.93
C PRO A 363 -17.46 10.83 -17.95
N GLY A 364 -18.69 10.37 -17.70
CA GLY A 364 -19.90 11.20 -17.70
C GLY A 364 -20.08 12.00 -16.41
N CYS A 365 -21.09 12.87 -16.34
CA CYS A 365 -21.36 13.81 -15.25
C CYS A 365 -22.60 13.36 -14.43
N PRO A 366 -22.49 12.26 -13.64
CA PRO A 366 -23.63 11.64 -12.98
C PRO A 366 -24.26 12.51 -11.89
N THR A 367 -23.49 13.36 -11.20
CA THR A 367 -24.04 14.26 -10.18
C THR A 367 -24.90 15.31 -10.85
N THR A 368 -24.34 15.96 -11.88
CA THR A 368 -25.04 16.98 -12.66
C THR A 368 -26.26 16.40 -13.36
N ALA A 369 -26.18 15.19 -13.91
CA ALA A 369 -27.31 14.48 -14.52
C ALA A 369 -28.47 14.21 -13.54
N GLN A 370 -28.15 13.86 -12.30
CA GLN A 370 -29.16 13.65 -11.25
C GLN A 370 -29.81 14.98 -10.84
N LEU A 371 -29.03 16.05 -10.70
CA LEU A 371 -29.56 17.38 -10.37
C LEU A 371 -30.43 17.95 -11.50
N LYS A 372 -29.99 17.84 -12.77
CA LYS A 372 -30.78 18.24 -13.95
C LYS A 372 -32.15 17.58 -13.99
N SER A 373 -32.26 16.34 -13.56
CA SER A 373 -33.53 15.64 -13.58
C SER A 373 -34.54 16.03 -12.51
N ILE A 374 -34.11 16.85 -11.53
CA ILE A 374 -34.96 17.35 -10.46
C ILE A 374 -35.26 18.84 -10.70
N PHE A 375 -34.25 19.62 -11.09
CA PHE A 375 -34.36 21.08 -11.21
C PHE A 375 -34.41 21.59 -12.67
N GLY A 376 -34.47 20.70 -13.67
CA GLY A 376 -34.47 21.07 -15.09
C GLY A 376 -33.07 21.30 -15.68
N ASP A 377 -33.01 21.75 -16.94
CA ASP A 377 -31.73 21.93 -17.65
C ASP A 377 -30.87 23.04 -17.04
N ASP A 378 -31.47 24.15 -16.61
CA ASP A 378 -30.81 25.19 -15.81
C ASP A 378 -30.95 24.93 -14.30
N TRP A 379 -30.51 23.74 -13.90
CA TRP A 379 -30.59 23.25 -12.52
C TRP A 379 -29.93 24.17 -11.48
N LYS A 380 -28.97 25.02 -11.88
CA LYS A 380 -28.33 25.98 -10.96
C LYS A 380 -29.31 27.06 -10.54
N THR A 381 -30.01 27.66 -11.51
CA THR A 381 -31.04 28.67 -11.27
C THR A 381 -32.24 28.05 -10.55
N GLY A 382 -32.69 26.86 -10.96
CA GLY A 382 -33.75 26.13 -10.26
C GLY A 382 -33.46 25.85 -8.78
N ILE A 383 -32.19 25.59 -8.41
CA ILE A 383 -31.78 25.53 -6.99
C ILE A 383 -31.92 26.90 -6.32
N ALA A 384 -31.46 27.98 -6.97
CA ALA A 384 -31.51 29.31 -6.37
C ALA A 384 -32.94 29.81 -6.12
N GLU A 385 -33.87 29.48 -7.02
CA GLU A 385 -35.30 29.83 -6.89
C GLU A 385 -35.99 29.08 -5.75
N THR A 386 -35.58 27.83 -5.50
CA THR A 386 -36.22 26.95 -4.53
C THR A 386 -35.58 26.96 -3.14
N TYR A 387 -34.33 27.44 -3.03
CA TYR A 387 -33.56 27.39 -1.80
C TYR A 387 -33.92 28.50 -0.81
N THR A 388 -34.33 28.14 0.41
CA THR A 388 -34.82 29.12 1.40
C THR A 388 -33.71 29.80 2.22
N LEU A 389 -32.50 29.23 2.29
CA LEU A 389 -31.41 29.73 3.13
C LEU A 389 -30.47 30.68 2.36
N VAL A 390 -31.04 31.71 1.72
CA VAL A 390 -30.32 32.64 0.83
C VAL A 390 -29.45 33.64 1.60
N GLN A 391 -29.81 33.97 2.86
CA GLN A 391 -29.12 35.00 3.63
C GLN A 391 -27.79 34.51 4.24
N LYS A 392 -26.77 35.37 4.26
CA LYS A 392 -25.51 35.19 5.02
C LYS A 392 -25.23 36.46 5.85
N LYS A 393 -24.27 36.38 6.79
CA LYS A 393 -23.94 37.51 7.71
C LYS A 393 -23.71 38.85 7.00
N ASN A 394 -23.20 38.84 5.76
CA ASN A 394 -22.87 40.02 4.97
C ASN A 394 -23.54 39.95 3.57
N GLY A 395 -24.88 39.91 3.50
CA GLY A 395 -25.67 39.98 2.26
C GLY A 395 -26.28 38.64 1.81
N SER A 396 -26.65 38.56 0.53
CA SER A 396 -27.22 37.33 -0.08
C SER A 396 -26.14 36.39 -0.59
N LYS A 397 -26.41 35.08 -0.56
CA LYS A 397 -25.58 34.05 -1.17
C LYS A 397 -25.61 34.18 -2.69
N SER A 398 -24.47 34.00 -3.33
CA SER A 398 -24.37 33.87 -4.78
C SER A 398 -24.95 32.52 -5.25
N LEU A 399 -25.31 32.43 -6.53
CA LEU A 399 -25.74 31.19 -7.19
C LEU A 399 -24.80 30.01 -6.88
N GLN A 400 -23.49 30.26 -6.91
CA GLN A 400 -22.48 29.24 -6.62
C GLN A 400 -22.50 28.81 -5.15
N GLU A 401 -22.66 29.73 -4.21
CA GLU A 401 -22.74 29.41 -2.77
C GLU A 401 -23.98 28.57 -2.46
N MET A 402 -25.11 28.85 -3.12
CA MET A 402 -26.35 28.06 -2.96
C MET A 402 -26.20 26.63 -3.48
N VAL A 403 -25.60 26.47 -4.67
CA VAL A 403 -25.25 25.14 -5.22
C VAL A 403 -24.28 24.38 -4.31
N ASP A 404 -23.25 25.06 -3.81
CA ASP A 404 -22.26 24.46 -2.91
C ASP A 404 -22.92 23.98 -1.61
N ASP A 405 -23.89 24.73 -1.05
CA ASP A 405 -24.63 24.34 0.15
C ASP A 405 -25.45 23.06 -0.08
N VAL A 406 -26.24 23.01 -1.15
CA VAL A 406 -27.07 21.85 -1.51
C VAL A 406 -26.20 20.62 -1.72
N TRP A 407 -25.11 20.77 -2.48
CA TRP A 407 -24.15 19.70 -2.66
C TRP A 407 -23.50 19.28 -1.34
N ASN A 408 -23.14 20.22 -0.46
CA ASN A 408 -22.53 19.91 0.84
C ASN A 408 -23.48 19.11 1.74
N VAL A 409 -24.79 19.36 1.68
CA VAL A 409 -25.82 18.58 2.39
C VAL A 409 -25.85 17.15 1.86
N LEU A 410 -26.00 16.97 0.55
CA LEU A 410 -25.96 15.65 -0.10
C LEU A 410 -24.66 14.89 0.22
N TYR A 411 -23.52 15.57 0.24
CA TYR A 411 -22.22 14.97 0.50
C TYR A 411 -21.96 14.66 1.99
N SER A 412 -22.67 15.28 2.93
CA SER A 412 -22.31 15.17 4.36
C SER A 412 -23.28 14.34 5.19
N PHE A 413 -24.53 14.20 4.75
CA PHE A 413 -25.57 13.48 5.48
C PHE A 413 -25.72 12.05 4.96
N SER A 414 -25.81 11.08 5.87
CA SER A 414 -25.99 9.65 5.52
C SER A 414 -27.43 9.15 5.70
N SER A 415 -28.32 9.96 6.30
CA SER A 415 -29.73 9.60 6.52
C SER A 415 -30.55 10.10 5.34
N VAL A 416 -31.28 9.18 4.73
CA VAL A 416 -32.17 9.47 3.59
C VAL A 416 -33.34 10.31 4.06
N GLU A 417 -33.85 10.04 5.26
CA GLU A 417 -34.96 10.73 5.89
C GLU A 417 -34.64 12.22 6.10
N LYS A 418 -33.46 12.53 6.68
CA LYS A 418 -33.01 13.91 6.86
C LYS A 418 -32.75 14.65 5.56
N LEU A 419 -32.32 13.93 4.51
CA LEU A 419 -32.17 14.51 3.17
C LEU A 419 -33.54 14.81 2.55
N LYS A 420 -34.55 13.95 2.77
CA LYS A 420 -35.93 14.19 2.34
C LYS A 420 -36.54 15.39 3.08
N GLU A 421 -36.36 15.48 4.40
CA GLU A 421 -36.79 16.65 5.20
C GLU A 421 -36.14 17.95 4.71
N PHE A 422 -34.83 17.92 4.41
CA PHE A 422 -34.13 19.08 3.85
C PHE A 422 -34.68 19.47 2.47
N ALA A 423 -34.92 18.49 1.59
CA ALA A 423 -35.48 18.74 0.27
C ALA A 423 -36.88 19.37 0.36
N TYR A 424 -37.73 18.86 1.24
CA TYR A 424 -39.08 19.37 1.43
C TYR A 424 -39.09 20.79 2.04
N HIS A 425 -38.42 20.98 3.18
CA HIS A 425 -38.50 22.25 3.91
C HIS A 425 -37.54 23.34 3.44
N LYS A 426 -36.38 22.97 2.87
CA LYS A 426 -35.32 23.93 2.51
C LYS A 426 -35.16 24.13 1.01
N LEU A 427 -35.60 23.16 0.20
CA LEU A 427 -35.64 23.26 -1.26
C LEU A 427 -37.07 23.26 -1.80
N GLN A 428 -38.10 23.30 -0.95
CA GLN A 428 -39.50 23.45 -1.37
C GLN A 428 -39.93 22.44 -2.45
N LEU A 429 -39.32 21.25 -2.45
CA LEU A 429 -39.61 20.19 -3.41
C LEU A 429 -40.86 19.42 -2.98
N ASP A 430 -41.63 18.95 -3.96
CA ASP A 430 -42.73 18.01 -3.73
C ASP A 430 -42.21 16.65 -3.21
N GLU A 431 -43.12 15.82 -2.69
CA GLU A 431 -42.73 14.57 -2.04
C GLU A 431 -41.96 13.62 -2.97
N GLU A 432 -42.35 13.54 -4.25
CA GLU A 432 -41.70 12.66 -5.23
C GLU A 432 -40.29 13.16 -5.55
N SER A 433 -40.13 14.47 -5.81
CA SER A 433 -38.83 15.08 -6.06
C SER A 433 -37.92 15.05 -4.83
N ALA A 434 -38.47 15.22 -3.63
CA ALA A 434 -37.73 15.10 -2.38
C ALA A 434 -37.19 13.69 -2.16
N GLU A 435 -37.98 12.66 -2.51
CA GLU A 435 -37.52 11.27 -2.46
C GLU A 435 -36.42 10.97 -3.50
N LYS A 436 -36.56 11.50 -4.73
CA LYS A 436 -35.52 11.41 -5.77
C LYS A 436 -34.23 12.11 -5.31
N PHE A 437 -34.34 13.30 -4.71
CA PHE A 437 -33.21 14.06 -4.18
C PHE A 437 -32.47 13.28 -3.07
N ALA A 438 -33.22 12.70 -2.13
CA ALA A 438 -32.65 11.93 -1.03
C ALA A 438 -31.94 10.64 -1.50
N LYS A 439 -32.28 10.13 -2.69
CA LYS A 439 -31.67 8.95 -3.31
C LYS A 439 -30.46 9.27 -4.21
N ILE A 440 -30.08 10.54 -4.36
CA ILE A 440 -28.91 10.93 -5.16
C ILE A 440 -27.65 10.23 -4.64
N LYS A 441 -26.90 9.62 -5.55
CA LYS A 441 -25.65 8.93 -5.22
C LYS A 441 -24.46 9.77 -5.62
N LEU A 442 -23.58 10.08 -4.65
CA LEU A 442 -22.35 10.84 -4.86
C LEU A 442 -21.11 9.96 -4.67
N SER A 443 -20.10 10.20 -5.51
CA SER A 443 -18.74 9.72 -5.25
C SER A 443 -18.09 10.52 -4.13
N HIS A 444 -17.29 9.85 -3.30
CA HIS A 444 -16.51 10.47 -2.22
C HIS A 444 -15.00 10.49 -2.52
N SER A 445 -14.62 10.40 -3.80
CA SER A 445 -13.21 10.55 -4.18
C SER A 445 -12.85 12.03 -4.32
N PHE A 446 -11.57 12.31 -4.56
CA PHE A 446 -11.06 13.67 -4.66
C PHE A 446 -10.25 13.86 -5.93
N ALA A 447 -10.40 15.02 -6.55
CA ALA A 447 -9.61 15.51 -7.66
C ALA A 447 -8.15 15.81 -7.25
N ALA A 448 -7.29 16.11 -8.21
CA ALA A 448 -5.93 16.60 -7.94
C ALA A 448 -5.90 18.09 -7.55
N LEU A 449 -6.88 18.86 -8.00
CA LEU A 449 -6.95 20.32 -7.86
C LEU A 449 -7.98 20.74 -6.81
N SER A 450 -7.84 21.95 -6.26
CA SER A 450 -8.86 22.53 -5.37
C SER A 450 -10.01 23.11 -6.19
N LEU A 451 -11.18 23.25 -5.55
CA LEU A 451 -12.35 23.89 -6.16
C LEU A 451 -12.04 25.32 -6.63
N LYS A 452 -11.24 26.07 -5.85
CA LYS A 452 -10.80 27.42 -6.21
C LYS A 452 -9.98 27.45 -7.51
N VAL A 453 -9.08 26.49 -7.68
CA VAL A 453 -8.30 26.38 -8.92
C VAL A 453 -9.20 25.96 -10.08
N ILE A 454 -10.09 24.98 -9.87
CA ILE A 454 -11.03 24.55 -10.90
C ILE A 454 -11.86 25.74 -11.43
N ARG A 455 -12.41 26.57 -10.52
CA ARG A 455 -13.15 27.79 -10.88
C ARG A 455 -12.32 28.81 -11.67
N LYS A 456 -11.00 28.87 -11.45
CA LYS A 456 -10.08 29.69 -12.24
C LYS A 456 -9.83 29.14 -13.65
N PHE A 457 -9.88 27.82 -13.82
CA PHE A 457 -9.70 27.16 -15.13
C PHE A 457 -10.96 27.21 -16.00
N LEU A 458 -12.15 27.05 -15.40
CA LEU A 458 -13.41 26.92 -16.14
C LEU A 458 -13.65 28.01 -17.20
N PRO A 459 -13.41 29.32 -16.94
CA PRO A 459 -13.59 30.36 -17.96
C PRO A 459 -12.76 30.14 -19.23
N PHE A 460 -11.53 29.64 -19.10
CA PHE A 460 -10.63 29.40 -20.22
C PHE A 460 -10.95 28.08 -20.94
N LEU A 461 -11.33 27.05 -20.19
CA LEU A 461 -11.77 25.77 -20.77
C LEU A 461 -13.07 25.92 -21.57
N ARG A 462 -14.02 26.74 -21.11
CA ARG A 462 -15.25 27.05 -21.86
C ARG A 462 -14.97 27.74 -23.20
N LYS A 463 -13.89 28.53 -23.29
CA LYS A 463 -13.39 29.11 -24.55
C LYS A 463 -12.70 28.08 -25.47
N GLY A 464 -12.66 26.81 -25.09
CA GLY A 464 -12.06 25.73 -25.89
C GLY A 464 -10.55 25.56 -25.73
N MET A 465 -9.92 26.24 -24.76
CA MET A 465 -8.48 26.07 -24.51
C MET A 465 -8.17 24.67 -23.96
N TYR A 466 -7.02 24.12 -24.34
CA TYR A 466 -6.48 22.92 -23.70
C TYR A 466 -6.12 23.18 -22.23
N TYR A 467 -6.10 22.12 -21.41
CA TYR A 467 -5.71 22.21 -20.00
C TYR A 467 -4.33 22.89 -19.80
N THR A 468 -3.37 22.57 -20.65
CA THR A 468 -2.01 23.13 -20.61
C THR A 468 -2.04 24.65 -20.79
N HIS A 469 -2.73 25.13 -21.83
CA HIS A 469 -2.87 26.56 -22.10
C HIS A 469 -3.64 27.25 -20.97
N ALA A 470 -4.81 26.72 -20.60
CA ALA A 470 -5.64 27.26 -19.53
C ALA A 470 -4.89 27.40 -18.21
N SER A 471 -3.90 26.54 -17.94
CA SER A 471 -3.10 26.62 -16.71
C SER A 471 -2.30 27.92 -16.63
N PHE A 472 -1.66 28.38 -17.71
CA PHE A 472 -0.89 29.61 -17.72
C PHE A 472 -1.77 30.84 -17.48
N PHE A 473 -2.99 30.85 -18.03
CA PHE A 473 -3.95 31.95 -17.85
C PHE A 473 -4.66 31.94 -16.49
N ALA A 474 -4.93 30.77 -15.93
CA ALA A 474 -5.84 30.60 -14.79
C ALA A 474 -5.52 31.49 -13.58
N ASN A 475 -4.25 31.75 -13.29
CA ASN A 475 -3.87 32.57 -12.12
C ASN A 475 -3.53 34.03 -12.44
N ILE A 476 -3.42 34.42 -13.70
CA ILE A 476 -3.12 35.81 -14.11
C ILE A 476 -4.07 36.82 -13.46
N PRO A 477 -5.39 36.62 -13.39
CA PRO A 477 -6.31 37.55 -12.72
C PRO A 477 -5.96 37.83 -11.25
N THR A 478 -5.30 36.87 -10.58
CA THR A 478 -4.85 37.03 -9.19
C THR A 478 -3.47 37.70 -9.11
N ILE A 479 -2.63 37.57 -10.15
CA ILE A 479 -1.29 38.15 -10.21
C ILE A 479 -1.38 39.65 -10.47
N VAL A 480 -2.12 40.06 -11.51
CA VAL A 480 -2.28 41.48 -11.88
C VAL A 480 -3.28 42.23 -10.99
N GLY A 481 -4.07 41.51 -10.20
CA GLY A 481 -5.09 42.10 -9.34
C GLY A 481 -6.42 42.37 -10.05
N LYS A 482 -7.47 42.61 -9.24
CA LYS A 482 -8.84 42.76 -9.73
C LYS A 482 -9.05 44.01 -10.57
N GLU A 483 -8.40 45.11 -10.22
CA GLU A 483 -8.54 46.40 -10.92
C GLU A 483 -8.03 46.29 -12.35
N ILE A 484 -6.82 45.77 -12.53
CA ILE A 484 -6.21 45.56 -13.85
C ILE A 484 -7.00 44.52 -14.66
N TRP A 485 -7.43 43.41 -14.04
CA TRP A 485 -8.12 42.35 -14.76
C TRP A 485 -9.57 42.69 -15.16
N ASN A 486 -10.26 43.53 -14.37
CA ASN A 486 -11.63 43.95 -14.67
C ASN A 486 -11.67 45.05 -15.74
N ASN A 487 -10.58 45.77 -15.96
CA ASN A 487 -10.43 46.67 -17.10
C ASN A 487 -10.37 45.86 -18.40
N GLU A 488 -11.29 46.12 -19.32
CA GLU A 488 -11.44 45.35 -20.56
C GLU A 488 -10.25 45.46 -21.50
N GLN A 489 -9.66 46.65 -21.63
CA GLN A 489 -8.53 46.92 -22.52
C GLN A 489 -7.27 46.21 -22.02
N ASN A 490 -6.98 46.30 -20.72
CA ASN A 490 -5.86 45.59 -20.10
C ASN A 490 -6.04 44.06 -20.20
N ARG A 491 -7.26 43.57 -19.94
CA ARG A 491 -7.57 42.14 -20.06
C ARG A 491 -7.36 41.65 -21.49
N LYS A 492 -7.80 42.40 -22.49
CA LYS A 492 -7.62 42.05 -23.91
C LYS A 492 -6.13 42.02 -24.27
N TYR A 493 -5.39 43.06 -23.91
CA TYR A 493 -3.94 43.15 -24.12
C TYR A 493 -3.18 41.97 -23.50
N ILE A 494 -3.48 41.61 -22.25
CA ILE A 494 -2.87 40.45 -21.58
C ILE A 494 -3.21 39.15 -22.32
N MET A 495 -4.48 38.95 -22.70
CA MET A 495 -4.92 37.73 -23.36
C MET A 495 -4.28 37.53 -24.74
N GLU A 496 -4.07 38.60 -25.50
CA GLU A 496 -3.43 38.57 -26.81
C GLU A 496 -1.93 38.26 -26.70
N ASN A 497 -1.18 39.02 -25.91
CA ASN A 497 0.27 38.87 -25.79
C ASN A 497 0.67 37.55 -25.11
N VAL A 498 -0.01 37.17 -24.02
CA VAL A 498 0.22 35.85 -23.39
C VAL A 498 -0.28 34.73 -24.30
N GLY A 499 -1.34 34.97 -25.08
CA GLY A 499 -1.84 34.06 -26.11
C GLY A 499 -0.77 33.73 -27.15
N GLU A 500 -0.13 34.75 -27.70
CA GLU A 500 0.96 34.60 -28.67
C GLU A 500 2.11 33.77 -28.10
N LEU A 501 2.54 34.08 -26.87
CA LEU A 501 3.58 33.32 -26.18
C LEU A 501 3.20 31.86 -25.90
N VAL A 502 1.93 31.56 -25.63
CA VAL A 502 1.48 30.20 -25.27
C VAL A 502 1.18 29.35 -26.51
N PHE A 503 0.56 29.93 -27.54
CA PHE A 503 0.10 29.19 -28.71
C PHE A 503 1.18 28.99 -29.77
N ASN A 504 2.15 29.92 -29.87
CA ASN A 504 3.18 29.89 -30.91
C ASN A 504 4.56 29.47 -30.42
N TYR A 505 4.73 29.12 -29.14
CA TYR A 505 6.03 28.73 -28.62
C TYR A 505 6.52 27.40 -29.19
N GLN A 506 7.64 27.46 -29.92
CA GLN A 506 8.34 26.29 -30.44
C GLN A 506 9.74 26.17 -29.81
N PRO A 507 9.98 25.22 -28.90
CA PRO A 507 11.27 25.09 -28.20
C PRO A 507 12.44 24.65 -29.11
N LYS A 508 12.19 24.32 -30.38
CA LYS A 508 13.21 23.92 -31.37
C LYS A 508 13.81 25.11 -32.13
N HIS A 509 13.22 26.30 -32.05
CA HIS A 509 13.74 27.49 -32.71
C HIS A 509 14.88 28.09 -31.85
N ARG A 510 16.09 28.22 -32.43
CA ARG A 510 17.32 28.67 -31.72
C ARG A 510 17.25 30.11 -31.21
N GLU A 511 16.27 30.90 -31.65
CA GLU A 511 16.16 32.34 -31.38
C GLU A 511 15.43 32.67 -30.05
N VAL A 512 14.70 31.72 -29.46
CA VAL A 512 13.96 31.96 -28.21
C VAL A 512 14.82 31.59 -27.00
N GLN A 513 15.45 32.58 -26.35
CA GLN A 513 16.15 32.39 -25.07
C GLN A 513 15.16 32.38 -23.90
N GLY A 514 15.00 31.23 -23.23
CA GLY A 514 14.20 31.12 -22.00
C GLY A 514 13.03 30.12 -22.10
N THR A 515 12.37 29.84 -20.97
CA THR A 515 11.17 28.98 -20.94
C THR A 515 9.90 29.83 -21.12
N ILE A 516 8.79 29.23 -21.59
CA ILE A 516 7.47 29.90 -21.64
C ILE A 516 7.13 30.57 -20.30
N GLU A 517 7.43 29.89 -19.19
CA GLU A 517 7.19 30.42 -17.85
C GLU A 517 7.96 31.73 -17.60
N MET A 518 9.24 31.79 -17.98
CA MET A 518 10.07 32.98 -17.84
C MET A 518 9.51 34.13 -18.69
N LEU A 519 9.22 33.88 -19.97
CA LEU A 519 8.69 34.90 -20.88
C LEU A 519 7.38 35.52 -20.38
N ILE A 520 6.48 34.70 -19.84
CA ILE A 520 5.22 35.21 -19.27
C ILE A 520 5.50 36.01 -18.00
N LYS A 521 6.40 35.57 -17.12
CA LYS A 521 6.75 36.31 -15.90
C LYS A 521 7.38 37.65 -16.24
N ASP A 522 8.29 37.69 -17.19
CA ASP A 522 8.98 38.91 -17.63
C ASP A 522 8.00 39.87 -18.29
N PHE A 523 7.12 39.38 -19.17
CA PHE A 523 6.04 40.19 -19.74
C PHE A 523 5.17 40.83 -18.65
N LEU A 524 4.71 40.04 -17.67
CA LEU A 524 3.85 40.55 -16.60
C LEU A 524 4.57 41.55 -15.69
N ALA A 525 5.85 41.31 -15.38
CA ALA A 525 6.64 42.20 -14.53
C ALA A 525 7.01 43.52 -15.22
N ASN A 526 7.26 43.49 -16.53
CA ASN A 526 7.69 44.67 -17.29
C ASN A 526 6.52 45.58 -17.70
N ASN A 527 5.30 45.06 -17.78
CA ASN A 527 4.12 45.81 -18.26
C ASN A 527 3.16 46.23 -17.14
N PHE A 528 3.30 45.71 -15.91
CA PHE A 528 2.41 46.00 -14.79
C PHE A 528 3.18 46.18 -13.49
N GLU A 529 2.72 47.10 -12.63
CA GLU A 529 3.26 47.28 -11.29
C GLU A 529 2.79 46.15 -10.36
N LEU A 530 3.65 45.17 -10.14
CA LEU A 530 3.32 43.96 -9.38
C LEU A 530 4.03 43.92 -8.01
N PRO A 531 3.36 43.45 -6.94
CA PRO A 531 4.03 43.20 -5.66
C PRO A 531 5.18 42.20 -5.79
N ALA A 532 6.23 42.34 -4.97
CA ALA A 532 7.37 41.42 -4.95
C ALA A 532 6.92 39.95 -4.82
N GLY A 533 7.40 39.09 -5.73
CA GLY A 533 7.04 37.68 -5.79
C GLY A 533 5.61 37.37 -6.27
N ALA A 534 4.89 38.34 -6.87
CA ALA A 534 3.57 38.10 -7.44
C ALA A 534 3.61 37.15 -8.65
N THR A 535 4.61 37.29 -9.52
CA THR A 535 4.81 36.46 -10.73
C THR A 535 5.17 35.01 -10.39
N ASP A 536 5.73 34.73 -9.21
CA ASP A 536 5.98 33.37 -8.71
C ASP A 536 4.71 32.55 -8.47
N LYS A 537 3.55 33.22 -8.45
CA LYS A 537 2.25 32.57 -8.32
C LYS A 537 1.73 32.04 -9.67
N LEU A 538 2.40 32.31 -10.80
CA LEU A 538 2.00 31.80 -12.11
C LEU A 538 1.87 30.28 -12.06
N TYR A 539 0.78 29.73 -12.61
CA TYR A 539 0.58 28.29 -12.65
C TYR A 539 1.32 27.70 -13.84
N HIS A 540 1.93 26.52 -13.66
CA HIS A 540 2.58 25.77 -14.71
C HIS A 540 2.03 24.31 -14.76
N PRO A 541 1.75 23.73 -15.94
CA PRO A 541 1.15 22.38 -16.05
C PRO A 541 1.95 21.29 -15.31
N SER A 542 3.28 21.44 -15.28
CA SER A 542 4.21 20.50 -14.64
C SER A 542 4.46 20.78 -13.15
N MET A 543 3.73 21.69 -12.49
CA MET A 543 3.91 21.95 -11.06
C MET A 543 3.67 20.67 -10.23
N ILE A 544 4.57 20.41 -9.29
CA ILE A 544 4.48 19.31 -8.32
C ILE A 544 4.61 19.84 -6.89
N GLU A 545 4.12 19.08 -5.92
CA GLU A 545 4.35 19.39 -4.50
C GLU A 545 5.85 19.19 -4.20
N THR A 546 6.58 20.29 -3.95
CA THR A 546 8.02 20.26 -3.68
C THR A 546 8.32 20.18 -2.18
N TYR A 547 9.42 19.52 -1.81
CA TYR A 547 9.92 19.52 -0.43
C TYR A 547 10.40 20.91 -0.02
N PRO A 548 10.22 21.34 1.24
CA PRO A 548 10.86 22.56 1.74
C PRO A 548 12.37 22.52 1.53
N ASN A 549 13.01 23.67 1.28
CA ASN A 549 14.46 23.77 1.20
C ASN A 549 15.09 23.38 2.55
N ALA A 550 16.30 22.83 2.50
CA ALA A 550 17.11 22.58 3.68
C ALA A 550 17.39 23.88 4.43
N GLN A 551 17.53 23.78 5.75
CA GLN A 551 17.81 24.91 6.63
C GLN A 551 19.11 24.63 7.39
N ARG A 552 19.86 25.69 7.71
CA ARG A 552 21.02 25.59 8.60
C ARG A 552 20.53 25.31 10.02
N ASN A 553 21.21 24.40 10.71
CA ASN A 553 20.95 24.13 12.11
C ASN A 553 21.63 25.18 13.01
N ASP A 554 21.50 25.03 14.34
CA ASP A 554 22.07 25.94 15.33
C ASP A 554 23.61 26.06 15.24
N PHE A 555 24.27 25.10 14.59
CA PHE A 555 25.72 25.07 14.34
C PHE A 555 26.12 25.57 12.95
N GLY A 556 25.19 26.18 12.19
CA GLY A 556 25.45 26.71 10.84
C GLY A 556 25.53 25.66 9.73
N ILE A 557 25.35 24.37 10.05
CA ILE A 557 25.44 23.26 9.08
C ILE A 557 24.09 23.13 8.36
N LEU A 558 24.11 23.18 7.03
CA LEU A 558 22.93 22.99 6.20
C LEU A 558 22.46 21.52 6.29
N GLN A 559 21.20 21.27 6.66
CA GLN A 559 20.70 19.92 6.87
C GLN A 559 19.35 19.65 6.20
N LEU A 560 19.16 18.41 5.75
CA LEU A 560 17.87 17.96 5.24
C LEU A 560 16.81 17.99 6.36
N GLY A 561 15.70 18.67 6.09
CA GLY A 561 14.51 18.74 6.94
C GLY A 561 13.71 17.43 6.96
N SER A 562 12.49 17.42 7.51
CA SER A 562 11.66 16.21 7.51
C SER A 562 11.15 15.85 6.10
N PRO A 563 11.25 14.59 5.62
CA PRO A 563 10.76 14.19 4.30
C PRO A 563 9.22 14.05 4.22
N ARG A 564 8.48 14.52 5.23
CA ARG A 564 7.01 14.42 5.27
C ARG A 564 6.37 15.52 4.42
N THR A 565 5.62 15.11 3.41
CA THR A 565 4.79 15.99 2.56
C THR A 565 3.34 15.49 2.54
N ASN A 566 2.40 16.26 1.96
CA ASN A 566 1.01 15.77 1.84
C ASN A 566 0.90 14.64 0.81
N ALA A 567 1.78 14.63 -0.20
CA ALA A 567 1.83 13.63 -1.26
C ALA A 567 2.29 12.25 -0.80
N ILE A 568 3.22 12.14 0.15
CA ILE A 568 3.86 10.86 0.49
C ILE A 568 3.22 10.26 1.74
N ARG A 569 2.44 9.19 1.54
CA ARG A 569 1.84 8.40 2.63
C ARG A 569 2.34 6.96 2.69
N ASN A 570 3.15 6.54 1.72
CA ASN A 570 3.67 5.18 1.69
C ASN A 570 4.69 4.96 2.84
N PRO A 571 4.43 4.04 3.78
CA PRO A 571 5.30 3.85 4.94
C PRO A 571 6.69 3.30 4.59
N MET A 572 6.84 2.57 3.49
CA MET A 572 8.15 2.06 3.03
C MET A 572 9.00 3.21 2.50
N ALA A 573 8.45 4.02 1.60
CA ALA A 573 9.14 5.21 1.07
C ALA A 573 9.52 6.18 2.19
N MET A 574 8.58 6.47 3.09
CA MET A 574 8.85 7.35 4.24
C MET A 574 9.98 6.84 5.14
N ARG A 575 10.09 5.52 5.32
CA ARG A 575 11.15 4.94 6.15
C ARG A 575 12.51 5.04 5.45
N SER A 576 12.58 4.69 4.17
CA SER A 576 13.79 4.83 3.36
C SER A 576 14.29 6.29 3.32
N LEU A 577 13.40 7.27 3.09
CA LEU A 577 13.76 8.70 3.10
C LEU A 577 14.25 9.20 4.47
N HIS A 578 13.72 8.66 5.58
CA HIS A 578 14.20 9.01 6.92
C HIS A 578 15.59 8.44 7.22
N ILE A 579 15.93 7.26 6.68
CA ILE A 579 17.28 6.69 6.80
C ILE A 579 18.25 7.47 5.91
N LEU A 580 17.86 7.78 4.67
CA LEU A 580 18.63 8.65 3.76
C LEU A 580 18.93 10.01 4.40
N ARG A 581 17.94 10.64 5.04
CA ARG A 581 18.15 11.88 5.83
C ARG A 581 19.21 11.70 6.91
N ARG A 582 19.19 10.59 7.66
CA ARG A 582 20.14 10.35 8.77
C ARG A 582 21.57 10.17 8.23
N VAL A 583 21.74 9.39 7.18
CA VAL A 583 23.05 9.16 6.54
C VAL A 583 23.60 10.47 5.98
N VAL A 584 22.84 11.17 5.13
CA VAL A 584 23.27 12.44 4.51
C VAL A 584 23.59 13.50 5.57
N ASN A 585 22.74 13.68 6.58
CA ASN A 585 23.00 14.66 7.65
C ASN A 585 24.22 14.29 8.51
N GLN A 586 24.52 13.00 8.69
CA GLN A 586 25.72 12.57 9.40
C GLN A 586 26.98 12.82 8.55
N LEU A 587 26.94 12.54 7.25
CA LEU A 587 28.04 12.86 6.32
C LEU A 587 28.33 14.37 6.26
N LEU A 588 27.30 15.21 6.26
CA LEU A 588 27.43 16.68 6.35
C LEU A 588 28.00 17.12 7.70
N LYS A 589 27.61 16.46 8.79
CA LYS A 589 28.12 16.77 10.15
C LYS A 589 29.61 16.45 10.28
N GLU A 590 30.07 15.39 9.63
CA GLU A 590 31.48 14.98 9.59
C GLU A 590 32.29 15.68 8.49
N SER A 591 31.70 16.64 7.76
CA SER A 591 32.36 17.39 6.67
C SER A 591 32.93 16.51 5.55
N ILE A 592 32.37 15.31 5.36
CA ILE A 592 32.76 14.39 4.27
C ILE A 592 32.13 14.84 2.94
N ILE A 593 30.93 15.43 3.03
CA ILE A 593 30.22 16.04 1.91
C ILE A 593 29.78 17.46 2.31
N ASP A 594 29.45 18.26 1.31
CA ASP A 594 29.02 19.66 1.44
C ASP A 594 27.86 20.01 0.49
N GLU A 595 27.49 21.29 0.40
CA GLU A 595 26.39 21.75 -0.47
C GLU A 595 26.73 21.69 -1.97
N ASN A 596 28.01 21.65 -2.34
CA ASN A 596 28.50 21.60 -3.72
C ASN A 596 28.65 20.17 -4.24
N THR A 597 28.62 19.19 -3.35
CA THR A 597 28.76 17.76 -3.66
C THR A 597 27.75 17.32 -4.72
N GLU A 598 28.24 16.58 -5.71
CA GLU A 598 27.42 15.93 -6.73
C GLU A 598 26.81 14.65 -6.16
N VAL A 599 25.52 14.41 -6.42
CA VAL A 599 24.82 13.24 -5.87
C VAL A 599 24.28 12.38 -6.99
N HIS A 600 24.75 11.15 -7.06
CA HIS A 600 24.26 10.11 -7.97
C HIS A 600 23.35 9.18 -7.19
N VAL A 601 22.05 9.21 -7.47
CA VAL A 601 21.09 8.31 -6.82
C VAL A 601 20.55 7.31 -7.82
N GLU A 602 20.53 6.02 -7.47
CA GLU A 602 19.92 5.02 -8.33
C GLU A 602 18.40 5.15 -8.32
N TYR A 603 17.79 4.97 -9.48
CA TYR A 603 16.42 4.50 -9.55
C TYR A 603 16.33 3.09 -8.98
N ALA A 604 15.99 3.02 -7.70
CA ALA A 604 15.41 1.86 -7.07
C ALA A 604 14.33 1.29 -7.99
N ARG A 605 14.21 -0.04 -7.98
CA ARG A 605 13.07 -0.73 -8.61
C ARG A 605 11.77 -0.04 -8.23
N GLU A 606 10.87 0.08 -9.19
CA GLU A 606 9.56 0.69 -8.95
C GLU A 606 8.95 0.15 -7.66
N LEU A 607 8.56 1.06 -6.77
CA LEU A 607 7.69 0.73 -5.64
C LEU A 607 6.30 0.52 -6.20
N ASN A 608 6.20 -0.59 -6.92
CA ASN A 608 5.01 -1.08 -7.58
C ASN A 608 3.93 -1.21 -6.51
N ASP A 609 2.73 -0.73 -6.82
CA ASP A 609 1.61 -0.96 -5.93
C ASP A 609 1.41 -2.48 -5.72
N ALA A 610 0.66 -2.84 -4.68
CA ALA A 610 0.50 -4.25 -4.31
C ALA A 610 -0.03 -5.10 -5.50
N ASN A 611 -0.88 -4.53 -6.36
CA ASN A 611 -1.42 -5.22 -7.52
C ASN A 611 -0.35 -5.38 -8.61
N LYS A 612 0.43 -4.35 -8.92
CA LYS A 612 1.54 -4.48 -9.88
C LYS A 612 2.62 -5.46 -9.39
N ARG A 613 2.95 -5.49 -8.09
CA ARG A 613 3.89 -6.50 -7.53
C ARG A 613 3.35 -7.91 -7.62
N LYS A 614 2.06 -8.09 -7.33
CA LYS A 614 1.38 -9.38 -7.50
C LYS A 614 1.42 -9.81 -8.96
N ALA A 615 1.10 -8.92 -9.89
CA ALA A 615 1.18 -9.17 -11.33
C ALA A 615 2.61 -9.54 -11.79
N ILE A 616 3.65 -8.87 -11.27
CA ILE A 616 5.05 -9.21 -11.55
C ILE A 616 5.41 -10.59 -10.99
N ALA A 617 5.00 -10.90 -9.76
CA ALA A 617 5.26 -12.20 -9.16
C ALA A 617 4.54 -13.33 -9.90
N ASP A 618 3.31 -13.10 -10.33
CA ASP A 618 2.53 -14.06 -11.12
C ASP A 618 3.14 -14.24 -12.51
N ARG A 619 3.57 -13.15 -13.18
CA ARG A 619 4.32 -13.20 -14.44
C ARG A 619 5.65 -13.93 -14.29
N GLN A 620 6.40 -13.68 -13.22
CA GLN A 620 7.65 -14.39 -12.94
C GLN A 620 7.39 -15.88 -12.76
N LYS A 621 6.36 -16.26 -12.01
CA LYS A 621 5.97 -17.66 -11.82
C LYS A 621 5.57 -18.34 -13.13
N GLU A 622 4.88 -17.61 -14.00
CA GLU A 622 4.48 -18.08 -15.33
C GLU A 622 5.71 -18.22 -16.26
N GLN A 623 6.62 -17.25 -16.24
CA GLN A 623 7.91 -17.35 -16.93
C GLN A 623 8.75 -18.51 -16.41
N ASP A 624 8.86 -18.70 -15.10
CA ASP A 624 9.60 -19.82 -14.51
C ASP A 624 8.97 -21.17 -14.91
N LYS A 625 7.64 -21.24 -15.03
CA LYS A 625 6.93 -22.42 -15.54
C LYS A 625 7.21 -22.63 -17.02
N GLN A 626 7.20 -21.56 -17.81
CA GLN A 626 7.47 -21.61 -19.25
C GLN A 626 8.93 -22.00 -19.53
N HIS A 627 9.89 -21.45 -18.80
CA HIS A 627 11.31 -21.80 -18.92
C HIS A 627 11.55 -23.27 -18.59
N LYS A 628 10.89 -23.83 -17.57
CA LYS A 628 10.95 -25.27 -17.29
C LYS A 628 10.43 -26.08 -18.48
N LYS A 629 9.30 -25.66 -19.06
CA LYS A 629 8.76 -26.31 -20.26
C LYS A 629 9.75 -26.23 -21.44
N TYR A 630 10.37 -25.07 -21.66
CA TYR A 630 11.39 -24.91 -22.69
C TYR A 630 12.62 -25.77 -22.45
N VAL A 631 13.10 -25.90 -21.21
CA VAL A 631 14.20 -26.82 -20.88
C VAL A 631 13.83 -28.26 -21.27
N ASP A 632 12.62 -28.70 -20.94
CA ASP A 632 12.16 -30.04 -21.27
C ASP A 632 11.96 -30.24 -22.79
N GLU A 633 11.42 -29.22 -23.49
CA GLU A 633 11.25 -29.22 -24.95
C GLU A 633 12.60 -29.19 -25.69
N ILE A 634 13.57 -28.40 -25.23
CA ILE A 634 14.92 -28.38 -25.80
C ILE A 634 15.56 -29.76 -25.66
N ARG A 635 15.51 -30.38 -24.47
CA ARG A 635 16.06 -31.73 -24.26
C ARG A 635 15.42 -32.74 -25.21
N LYS A 636 14.10 -32.67 -25.38
CA LYS A 636 13.36 -33.56 -26.27
C LYS A 636 13.74 -33.36 -27.74
N LEU A 637 13.57 -32.14 -28.26
CA LEU A 637 13.78 -31.83 -29.68
C LEU A 637 15.23 -32.03 -30.10
N TYR A 638 16.19 -31.63 -29.25
CA TYR A 638 17.61 -31.82 -29.53
C TYR A 638 18.00 -33.31 -29.57
N LYS A 639 17.42 -34.13 -28.67
CA LYS A 639 17.62 -35.58 -28.67
C LYS A 639 16.97 -36.24 -29.89
N GLU A 640 15.78 -35.80 -30.29
CA GLU A 640 15.10 -36.30 -31.50
C GLU A 640 15.89 -36.01 -32.77
N GLU A 641 16.50 -34.83 -32.91
CA GLU A 641 17.30 -34.48 -34.10
C GLU A 641 18.73 -35.05 -34.09
N THR A 642 19.41 -35.10 -32.94
CA THR A 642 20.85 -35.43 -32.88
C THR A 642 21.18 -36.77 -32.23
N GLY A 643 20.21 -37.38 -31.54
CA GLY A 643 20.41 -38.56 -30.70
C GLY A 643 21.19 -38.32 -29.41
N LYS A 644 21.58 -37.07 -29.10
CA LYS A 644 22.40 -36.71 -27.93
C LYS A 644 21.58 -35.99 -26.87
N ASP A 645 21.88 -36.28 -25.60
CA ASP A 645 21.34 -35.52 -24.47
C ASP A 645 22.10 -34.20 -24.28
N ILE A 646 21.38 -33.15 -23.92
CA ILE A 646 21.93 -31.82 -23.62
C ILE A 646 21.36 -31.30 -22.31
N GLU A 647 22.15 -30.54 -21.57
CA GLU A 647 21.65 -29.77 -20.42
C GLU A 647 21.58 -28.28 -20.81
N PRO A 648 20.38 -27.73 -21.08
CA PRO A 648 20.23 -26.38 -21.62
C PRO A 648 20.71 -25.30 -20.65
N THR A 649 21.52 -24.35 -21.13
CA THR A 649 21.93 -23.17 -20.37
C THR A 649 20.82 -22.10 -20.35
N GLN A 650 20.96 -21.07 -19.52
CA GLN A 650 20.02 -19.93 -19.54
C GLN A 650 20.00 -19.20 -20.89
N THR A 651 21.14 -19.16 -21.58
CA THR A 651 21.24 -18.58 -22.92
C THR A 651 20.47 -19.42 -23.94
N ASP A 652 20.54 -20.75 -23.85
CA ASP A 652 19.80 -21.65 -24.74
C ASP A 652 18.28 -21.51 -24.54
N VAL A 653 17.83 -21.37 -23.29
CA VAL A 653 16.42 -21.09 -22.98
C VAL A 653 15.97 -19.74 -23.57
N LEU A 654 16.82 -18.71 -23.54
CA LEU A 654 16.52 -17.42 -24.18
C LEU A 654 16.47 -17.54 -25.70
N LYS A 655 17.42 -18.24 -26.33
CA LYS A 655 17.41 -18.50 -27.78
C LYS A 655 16.15 -19.24 -28.20
N PHE A 656 15.76 -20.27 -27.46
CA PHE A 656 14.54 -21.03 -27.70
C PHE A 656 13.29 -20.15 -27.57
N GLN A 657 13.25 -19.26 -26.57
CA GLN A 657 12.16 -18.29 -26.45
C GLN A 657 12.10 -17.38 -27.68
N LEU A 658 13.24 -16.82 -28.13
CA LEU A 658 13.28 -15.95 -29.32
C LEU A 658 12.87 -16.70 -30.59
N TRP A 659 13.27 -17.97 -30.72
CA TRP A 659 12.91 -18.86 -31.82
C TRP A 659 11.39 -19.08 -31.91
N GLU A 660 10.74 -19.40 -30.79
CA GLU A 660 9.28 -19.51 -30.68
C GLU A 660 8.58 -18.18 -31.01
N GLU A 661 9.09 -17.05 -30.52
CA GLU A 661 8.54 -15.72 -30.80
C GLU A 661 8.61 -15.32 -32.28
N GLN A 662 9.56 -15.89 -33.02
CA GLN A 662 9.82 -15.65 -34.44
C GLN A 662 9.12 -16.65 -35.38
N ASN A 663 8.24 -17.51 -34.86
CA ASN A 663 7.62 -18.60 -35.59
C ASN A 663 8.66 -19.46 -36.34
N HIS A 664 9.82 -19.69 -35.72
CA HIS A 664 10.91 -20.53 -36.22
C HIS A 664 11.58 -20.05 -37.50
N HIS A 665 11.47 -18.76 -37.86
CA HIS A 665 12.14 -18.18 -39.02
C HIS A 665 13.05 -17.00 -38.63
N CYS A 666 14.10 -16.77 -39.41
CA CYS A 666 14.93 -15.59 -39.30
C CYS A 666 14.17 -14.37 -39.83
N LEU A 667 14.01 -13.32 -39.01
CA LEU A 667 13.27 -12.11 -39.42
C LEU A 667 13.97 -11.34 -40.54
N TYR A 668 15.30 -11.46 -40.62
CA TYR A 668 16.12 -10.75 -41.60
C TYR A 668 16.19 -11.50 -42.93
N THR A 669 16.48 -12.80 -42.92
CA THR A 669 16.71 -13.58 -44.14
C THR A 669 15.50 -14.39 -44.60
N GLY A 670 14.54 -14.65 -43.71
CA GLY A 670 13.41 -15.54 -43.97
C GLY A 670 13.75 -17.03 -43.91
N GLU A 671 15.01 -17.40 -43.65
CA GLU A 671 15.41 -18.81 -43.52
C GLU A 671 14.71 -19.47 -42.32
N GLN A 672 14.27 -20.71 -42.49
CA GLN A 672 13.78 -21.54 -41.40
C GLN A 672 14.94 -21.90 -40.46
N ILE A 673 14.68 -21.84 -39.15
CA ILE A 673 15.66 -22.11 -38.11
C ILE A 673 15.28 -23.43 -37.44
N GLY A 674 16.13 -24.44 -37.48
CA GLY A 674 16.01 -25.68 -36.72
C GLY A 674 16.60 -25.56 -35.31
N ILE A 675 16.29 -26.52 -34.42
CA ILE A 675 16.81 -26.49 -33.03
C ILE A 675 18.34 -26.65 -32.98
N THR A 676 18.90 -27.44 -33.88
CA THR A 676 20.35 -27.67 -34.04
C THR A 676 21.10 -26.49 -34.66
N ASP A 677 20.39 -25.54 -35.29
CA ASP A 677 21.03 -24.39 -35.94
C ASP A 677 21.45 -23.29 -34.95
N PHE A 678 20.89 -23.28 -33.73
CA PHE A 678 21.25 -22.30 -32.69
C PHE A 678 21.69 -22.93 -31.36
N ILE A 679 21.54 -24.26 -31.20
CA ILE A 679 22.01 -25.04 -30.06
C ILE A 679 23.10 -26.01 -30.50
N GLY A 680 24.29 -25.93 -29.90
CA GLY A 680 25.43 -26.81 -30.18
C GLY A 680 26.76 -26.07 -30.28
N SER A 681 27.80 -26.78 -30.71
CA SER A 681 29.20 -26.29 -30.71
C SER A 681 29.49 -25.19 -31.72
N ASN A 682 28.67 -25.03 -32.77
CA ASN A 682 28.85 -24.01 -33.81
C ASN A 682 27.50 -23.51 -34.35
N PRO A 683 26.81 -22.63 -33.60
CA PRO A 683 25.48 -22.15 -33.99
C PRO A 683 25.55 -21.25 -35.23
N LYS A 684 24.73 -21.55 -36.23
CA LYS A 684 24.52 -20.70 -37.42
C LYS A 684 23.72 -19.44 -37.07
N PHE A 685 22.76 -19.55 -36.14
CA PHE A 685 21.97 -18.43 -35.64
C PHE A 685 22.29 -18.10 -34.18
N ASP A 686 22.40 -16.82 -33.87
CA ASP A 686 22.69 -16.35 -32.51
C ASP A 686 21.89 -15.08 -32.17
N ILE A 687 21.98 -14.68 -30.90
CA ILE A 687 21.30 -13.50 -30.37
C ILE A 687 21.91 -12.24 -31.00
N GLU A 688 21.05 -11.41 -31.56
CA GLU A 688 21.33 -10.19 -32.27
C GLU A 688 20.58 -9.01 -31.63
N HIS A 689 21.17 -7.80 -31.70
CA HIS A 689 20.58 -6.58 -31.17
C HIS A 689 19.94 -5.76 -32.29
N THR A 690 18.60 -5.74 -32.33
CA THR A 690 17.83 -5.10 -33.42
C THR A 690 18.31 -3.67 -33.67
N ILE A 691 18.39 -2.87 -32.60
CA ILE A 691 19.16 -1.63 -32.56
C ILE A 691 20.56 -1.96 -32.06
N PRO A 692 21.62 -1.76 -32.87
CA PRO A 692 22.98 -2.00 -32.45
C PRO A 692 23.38 -1.16 -31.23
N GLN A 693 24.13 -1.75 -30.31
CA GLN A 693 24.57 -1.08 -29.08
C GLN A 693 25.45 0.15 -29.38
N SER A 694 26.23 0.09 -30.47
CA SER A 694 27.10 1.16 -30.99
C SER A 694 26.38 2.47 -31.37
N VAL A 695 25.08 2.40 -31.66
CA VAL A 695 24.20 3.53 -32.01
C VAL A 695 23.15 3.82 -30.93
N GLY A 696 23.29 3.22 -29.75
CA GLY A 696 22.44 3.50 -28.59
C GLY A 696 21.37 2.45 -28.29
N GLY A 697 21.48 1.24 -28.85
CA GLY A 697 20.67 0.08 -28.46
C GLY A 697 20.92 -0.39 -27.03
N ASP A 698 19.94 -1.09 -26.45
CA ASP A 698 19.99 -1.64 -25.09
C ASP A 698 20.04 -3.18 -25.10
N SER A 699 20.40 -3.82 -23.98
CA SER A 699 20.42 -5.29 -23.84
C SER A 699 19.09 -5.88 -23.33
N THR A 700 17.97 -5.14 -23.49
CA THR A 700 16.66 -5.63 -23.05
C THR A 700 16.14 -6.69 -24.01
N GLN A 701 15.37 -7.67 -23.52
CA GLN A 701 14.82 -8.75 -24.35
C GLN A 701 14.00 -8.25 -25.56
N MET A 702 13.40 -7.05 -25.47
CA MET A 702 12.68 -6.43 -26.59
C MET A 702 13.58 -5.84 -27.68
N ASN A 703 14.89 -5.76 -27.46
CA ASN A 703 15.90 -5.44 -28.48
C ASN A 703 16.65 -6.69 -28.98
N LEU A 704 16.30 -7.89 -28.50
CA LEU A 704 16.98 -9.13 -28.85
C LEU A 704 16.15 -9.96 -29.84
N THR A 705 16.80 -10.42 -30.90
CA THR A 705 16.25 -11.39 -31.86
C THR A 705 17.28 -12.45 -32.24
N LEU A 706 16.83 -13.59 -32.75
CA LEU A 706 17.67 -14.65 -33.28
C LEU A 706 17.90 -14.41 -34.78
N CYS A 707 19.16 -14.23 -35.17
CA CYS A 707 19.56 -13.86 -36.53
C CYS A 707 20.70 -14.76 -37.02
N ASP A 708 20.79 -14.93 -38.33
CA ASP A 708 21.93 -15.59 -38.97
C ASP A 708 23.22 -14.81 -38.67
N ASN A 709 24.23 -15.51 -38.16
CA ASN A 709 25.48 -14.91 -37.73
C ASN A 709 26.22 -14.20 -38.85
N ARG A 710 26.16 -14.72 -40.07
CA ARG A 710 26.82 -14.13 -41.23
C ARG A 710 26.09 -12.88 -41.70
N PHE A 711 24.76 -12.93 -41.79
CA PHE A 711 23.94 -11.76 -42.12
C PHE A 711 24.18 -10.62 -41.14
N ASN A 712 24.18 -10.90 -39.83
CA ASN A 712 24.41 -9.90 -38.80
C ASN A 712 25.80 -9.23 -38.94
N ARG A 713 26.85 -10.03 -39.19
CA ARG A 713 28.24 -9.55 -39.28
C ARG A 713 28.57 -8.84 -40.59
N GLU A 714 28.11 -9.36 -41.72
CA GLU A 714 28.52 -8.89 -43.05
C GLU A 714 27.59 -7.80 -43.60
N ILE A 715 26.28 -7.91 -43.33
CA ILE A 715 25.24 -7.08 -43.96
C ILE A 715 24.68 -6.06 -42.97
N LYS A 716 24.13 -6.53 -41.83
CA LYS A 716 23.44 -5.65 -40.87
C LYS A 716 24.39 -4.66 -40.20
N LYS A 717 25.45 -5.15 -39.54
CA LYS A 717 26.43 -4.30 -38.85
C LYS A 717 25.74 -3.28 -37.92
N ALA A 718 26.21 -2.03 -37.91
CA ALA A 718 25.69 -0.93 -37.12
C ALA A 718 24.44 -0.27 -37.73
N LYS A 719 23.84 -0.86 -38.77
CA LYS A 719 22.63 -0.33 -39.42
C LYS A 719 21.37 -0.72 -38.66
N LEU A 720 20.39 0.17 -38.71
CA LEU A 720 19.02 -0.12 -38.28
C LEU A 720 18.31 -1.01 -39.31
N PRO A 721 17.30 -1.80 -38.92
CA PRO A 721 16.52 -2.59 -39.88
C PRO A 721 15.90 -1.74 -41.00
N ALA A 722 15.49 -0.49 -40.70
CA ALA A 722 14.97 0.47 -41.68
C ALA A 722 15.99 0.93 -42.73
N GLN A 723 17.28 0.69 -42.51
CA GLN A 723 18.38 1.05 -43.42
C GLN A 723 18.85 -0.13 -44.28
N LEU A 724 18.21 -1.30 -44.16
CA LEU A 724 18.53 -2.49 -44.94
C LEU A 724 17.74 -2.50 -46.25
N SER A 725 18.35 -3.04 -47.31
CA SER A 725 17.72 -3.13 -48.64
C SER A 725 16.47 -4.02 -48.67
N ASN A 726 16.37 -4.99 -47.76
CA ASN A 726 15.25 -5.92 -47.65
C ASN A 726 14.22 -5.52 -46.57
N HIS A 727 14.14 -4.24 -46.21
CA HIS A 727 13.29 -3.77 -45.11
C HIS A 727 11.79 -4.14 -45.29
N GLU A 728 11.26 -4.05 -46.51
CA GLU A 728 9.84 -4.39 -46.78
C GLU A 728 9.49 -5.85 -46.47
N GLU A 729 10.41 -6.78 -46.76
CA GLU A 729 10.25 -8.19 -46.40
C GLU A 729 10.28 -8.38 -44.88
N ILE A 730 11.18 -7.67 -44.20
CA ILE A 730 11.28 -7.71 -42.73
C ILE A 730 9.96 -7.22 -42.10
N LEU A 731 9.37 -6.12 -42.62
CA LEU A 731 8.08 -5.61 -42.16
C LEU A 731 6.96 -6.65 -42.29
N THR A 732 6.96 -7.43 -43.37
CA THR A 732 5.98 -8.50 -43.59
C THR A 732 6.13 -9.61 -42.55
N ARG A 733 7.37 -10.00 -42.21
CA ARG A 733 7.66 -11.06 -41.23
C ARG A 733 7.34 -10.66 -39.78
N ILE A 734 7.43 -9.38 -39.43
CA ILE A 734 7.12 -8.87 -38.07
C ILE A 734 5.64 -8.46 -37.89
N GLU A 735 4.83 -8.46 -38.94
CA GLU A 735 3.40 -8.11 -38.86
C GLU A 735 2.61 -8.92 -37.80
N PRO A 736 2.88 -10.22 -37.56
CA PRO A 736 2.25 -10.95 -36.46
C PRO A 736 2.48 -10.33 -35.08
N TRP A 737 3.63 -9.69 -34.84
CA TRP A 737 3.92 -9.00 -33.58
C TRP A 737 3.06 -7.76 -33.40
N LYS A 738 2.79 -7.04 -34.49
CA LYS A 738 1.86 -5.91 -34.52
C LYS A 738 0.45 -6.35 -34.11
N ASN A 739 -0.06 -7.37 -34.79
CA ASN A 739 -1.39 -7.94 -34.51
C ASN A 739 -1.50 -8.38 -33.04
N LYS A 740 -0.44 -8.99 -32.50
CA LYS A 740 -0.38 -9.44 -31.10
C LYS A 740 -0.50 -8.29 -30.10
N TYR A 741 0.32 -7.24 -30.21
CA TYR A 741 0.21 -6.14 -29.24
C TYR A 741 -1.10 -5.35 -29.40
N GLU A 742 -1.63 -5.21 -30.62
CA GLU A 742 -2.93 -4.57 -30.85
C GLU A 742 -4.08 -5.34 -30.22
N GLN A 743 -4.07 -6.67 -30.30
CA GLN A 743 -5.02 -7.53 -29.59
C GLN A 743 -4.89 -7.37 -28.07
N LEU A 744 -3.67 -7.41 -27.53
CA LEU A 744 -3.44 -7.22 -26.10
C LEU A 744 -3.92 -5.84 -25.61
N VAL A 745 -3.73 -4.79 -26.42
CA VAL A 745 -4.26 -3.46 -26.12
C VAL A 745 -5.80 -3.49 -26.05
N LYS A 746 -6.48 -4.13 -27.01
CA LYS A 746 -7.94 -4.31 -26.98
C LYS A 746 -8.39 -5.06 -25.72
N GLU A 747 -7.67 -6.09 -25.29
CA GLU A 747 -7.96 -6.83 -24.06
C GLU A 747 -7.76 -6.01 -22.79
N ARG A 748 -6.70 -5.19 -22.76
CA ARG A 748 -6.39 -4.26 -21.67
C ARG A 748 -7.48 -3.21 -21.51
N ASP A 749 -7.94 -2.63 -22.61
CA ASP A 749 -8.97 -1.59 -22.61
C ASP A 749 -10.31 -2.10 -22.06
N LYS A 750 -10.59 -3.41 -22.20
CA LYS A 750 -11.74 -4.08 -21.56
C LYS A 750 -11.60 -4.20 -20.04
N GLN A 751 -10.38 -4.14 -19.47
CA GLN A 751 -10.14 -4.29 -18.03
C GLN A 751 -10.45 -3.02 -17.25
N ARG A 752 -11.66 -2.47 -17.35
CA ARG A 752 -12.04 -1.19 -16.73
C ARG A 752 -12.33 -1.29 -15.23
N THR A 753 -12.06 -0.20 -14.52
CA THR A 753 -12.27 -0.02 -13.08
C THR A 753 -12.98 1.30 -12.85
N PHE A 754 -13.93 1.35 -11.90
CA PHE A 754 -14.59 2.59 -11.50
C PHE A 754 -14.50 2.79 -9.98
N ALA A 755 -14.86 3.99 -9.50
CA ALA A 755 -14.66 4.41 -8.11
C ALA A 755 -15.44 3.55 -7.09
N GLY A 756 -16.49 2.84 -7.52
CA GLY A 756 -17.33 2.01 -6.66
C GLY A 756 -17.24 0.48 -6.84
N MET A 757 -16.26 -0.01 -7.57
CA MET A 757 -16.06 -1.46 -7.73
C MET A 757 -15.52 -2.08 -6.44
N ASP A 758 -16.01 -3.29 -6.10
CA ASP A 758 -15.50 -4.09 -4.98
C ASP A 758 -13.97 -4.20 -5.03
N LYS A 759 -13.32 -4.01 -3.88
CA LYS A 759 -11.86 -3.94 -3.82
C LYS A 759 -11.18 -5.19 -4.36
N ALA A 760 -11.67 -6.39 -4.05
CA ALA A 760 -11.03 -7.63 -4.50
C ALA A 760 -11.17 -7.79 -6.03
N VAL A 761 -12.35 -7.50 -6.58
CA VAL A 761 -12.58 -7.53 -8.04
C VAL A 761 -11.75 -6.47 -8.75
N LYS A 762 -11.71 -5.25 -8.18
CA LYS A 762 -10.91 -4.13 -8.66
C LYS A 762 -9.42 -4.49 -8.67
N ASP A 763 -8.92 -5.06 -7.59
CA ASP A 763 -7.53 -5.49 -7.45
C ASP A 763 -7.18 -6.54 -8.51
N ILE A 764 -8.02 -7.56 -8.73
CA ILE A 764 -7.83 -8.57 -9.79
C ILE A 764 -7.78 -7.92 -11.19
N ARG A 765 -8.70 -7.00 -11.50
CA ARG A 765 -8.71 -6.30 -12.79
C ARG A 765 -7.46 -5.43 -12.98
N ILE A 766 -7.01 -4.75 -11.92
CA ILE A 766 -5.78 -3.95 -11.93
C ILE A 766 -4.57 -4.85 -12.15
N GLN A 767 -4.49 -6.00 -11.45
CA GLN A 767 -3.43 -7.00 -11.63
C GLN A 767 -3.38 -7.49 -13.09
N LYS A 768 -4.53 -7.87 -13.65
CA LYS A 768 -4.63 -8.29 -15.07
C LYS A 768 -4.24 -7.17 -16.03
N ARG A 769 -4.67 -5.93 -15.77
CA ARG A 769 -4.28 -4.76 -16.58
C ARG A 769 -2.77 -4.53 -16.56
N HIS A 770 -2.12 -4.65 -15.40
CA HIS A 770 -0.65 -4.54 -15.31
C HIS A 770 0.06 -5.67 -16.05
N LYS A 771 -0.44 -6.91 -15.96
CA LYS A 771 0.10 -8.05 -16.72
C LYS A 771 0.05 -7.78 -18.23
N LEU A 772 -1.13 -7.42 -18.73
CA LEU A 772 -1.33 -7.07 -20.14
C LEU A 772 -0.45 -5.90 -20.57
N GLN A 773 -0.30 -4.87 -19.74
CA GLN A 773 0.57 -3.74 -20.06
C GLN A 773 2.03 -4.16 -20.22
N MET A 774 2.55 -5.04 -19.35
CA MET A 774 3.91 -5.56 -19.48
C MET A 774 4.11 -6.36 -20.78
N GLU A 775 3.12 -7.13 -21.20
CA GLU A 775 3.15 -7.87 -22.47
C GLU A 775 3.05 -6.92 -23.67
N ILE A 776 2.19 -5.91 -23.61
CA ILE A 776 2.09 -4.86 -24.64
C ILE A 776 3.42 -4.13 -24.79
N ASP A 777 4.02 -3.69 -23.69
CA ASP A 777 5.30 -2.96 -23.69
C ASP A 777 6.40 -3.82 -24.33
N TYR A 778 6.41 -5.13 -24.08
CA TYR A 778 7.36 -6.07 -24.68
C TYR A 778 7.18 -6.20 -26.20
N TRP A 779 5.98 -6.55 -26.66
CA TRP A 779 5.71 -6.80 -28.08
C TRP A 779 5.73 -5.53 -28.93
N ARG A 780 5.16 -4.43 -28.42
CA ARG A 780 5.24 -3.12 -29.05
C ARG A 780 6.69 -2.65 -29.13
N GLY A 781 7.45 -2.84 -28.05
CA GLY A 781 8.87 -2.51 -28.01
C GLY A 781 9.69 -3.28 -29.06
N LYS A 782 9.39 -4.55 -29.29
CA LYS A 782 10.02 -5.32 -30.38
C LYS A 782 9.70 -4.73 -31.75
N TYR A 783 8.41 -4.55 -32.05
CA TYR A 783 7.95 -4.02 -33.34
C TYR A 783 8.53 -2.62 -33.64
N GLU A 784 8.45 -1.69 -32.69
CA GLU A 784 8.88 -0.31 -32.89
C GLU A 784 10.37 -0.19 -33.22
N ARG A 785 11.22 -1.08 -32.68
CA ARG A 785 12.66 -1.10 -32.97
C ARG A 785 12.98 -1.54 -34.39
N PHE A 786 12.16 -2.40 -34.98
CA PHE A 786 12.29 -2.77 -36.39
C PHE A 786 11.79 -1.67 -37.33
N THR A 787 10.79 -0.89 -36.94
CA THR A 787 10.23 0.20 -37.75
C THR A 787 10.94 1.55 -37.54
N MET A 788 11.91 1.62 -36.64
CA MET A 788 12.59 2.86 -36.26
C MET A 788 13.53 3.35 -37.36
N THR A 789 13.36 4.61 -37.78
CA THR A 789 14.21 5.24 -38.80
C THR A 789 15.43 5.95 -38.21
N GLU A 790 15.31 6.48 -36.99
CA GLU A 790 16.38 7.16 -36.26
C GLU A 790 16.34 6.82 -34.77
N VAL A 791 17.51 6.70 -34.14
CA VAL A 791 17.61 6.45 -32.69
C VAL A 791 17.64 7.79 -31.95
N PRO A 792 16.63 8.10 -31.10
CA PRO A 792 16.60 9.36 -30.35
C PRO A 792 17.83 9.58 -29.46
N GLU A 793 18.25 10.83 -29.28
CA GLU A 793 19.40 11.14 -28.41
C GLU A 793 19.16 10.68 -26.97
N GLY A 794 20.11 9.88 -26.45
CA GLY A 794 19.99 9.25 -25.15
C GLY A 794 18.96 8.11 -25.10
N PHE A 795 18.64 7.45 -26.22
CA PHE A 795 17.71 6.31 -26.28
C PHE A 795 18.05 5.23 -25.24
N SER A 796 19.30 4.75 -25.19
CA SER A 796 19.77 3.83 -24.13
C SER A 796 19.59 4.43 -22.72
N ARG A 797 19.88 5.72 -22.53
CA ARG A 797 19.61 6.45 -21.27
C ARG A 797 18.11 6.55 -20.94
N ARG A 798 17.20 6.40 -21.90
CA ARG A 798 15.72 6.47 -21.77
C ARG A 798 15.04 5.11 -21.66
N GLN A 799 15.64 4.04 -22.18
CA GLN A 799 15.16 2.67 -22.03
C GLN A 799 15.47 2.11 -20.63
N GLY A 800 14.60 1.24 -20.11
CA GLY A 800 14.62 0.73 -18.73
C GLY A 800 13.29 0.93 -18.00
N THR A 801 13.02 0.08 -17.00
CA THR A 801 11.79 0.15 -16.19
C THR A 801 11.63 1.55 -15.57
N GLY A 802 10.40 2.06 -15.53
CA GLY A 802 10.08 3.42 -15.12
C GLY A 802 10.69 3.84 -13.78
N ILE A 803 10.83 5.15 -13.60
CA ILE A 803 11.37 5.76 -12.37
C ILE A 803 10.65 5.20 -11.13
N GLY A 804 11.39 4.54 -10.25
CA GLY A 804 10.81 4.05 -9.01
C GLY A 804 10.39 5.15 -8.05
N LEU A 805 9.24 4.95 -7.39
CA LEU A 805 8.61 5.97 -6.54
C LEU A 805 9.54 6.49 -5.44
N ILE A 806 10.32 5.62 -4.77
CA ILE A 806 11.27 6.02 -3.71
C ILE A 806 12.33 6.93 -4.31
N SER A 807 12.99 6.53 -5.39
CA SER A 807 14.07 7.30 -5.98
C SER A 807 13.61 8.60 -6.62
N ARG A 808 12.40 8.66 -7.18
CA ARG A 808 11.80 9.94 -7.59
C ARG A 808 11.70 10.90 -6.41
N TYR A 809 11.20 10.39 -5.29
CA TYR A 809 11.04 11.18 -4.08
C TYR A 809 12.37 11.49 -3.40
N ALA A 810 13.34 10.58 -3.46
CA ALA A 810 14.69 10.77 -2.93
C ALA A 810 15.42 11.82 -3.76
N GLY A 811 15.39 11.73 -5.10
CA GLY A 811 15.95 12.75 -5.98
C GLY A 811 15.33 14.13 -5.74
N LEU A 812 14.00 14.24 -5.72
CA LEU A 812 13.31 15.51 -5.40
C LEU A 812 13.62 16.04 -3.99
N TYR A 813 13.86 15.15 -3.03
CA TYR A 813 14.20 15.48 -1.65
C TYR A 813 15.66 15.93 -1.52
N LEU A 814 16.60 15.26 -2.18
CA LEU A 814 18.02 15.64 -2.26
C LEU A 814 18.17 16.99 -2.97
N LYS A 815 17.36 17.27 -3.99
CA LYS A 815 17.25 18.60 -4.63
C LYS A 815 16.75 19.72 -3.71
N SER A 816 16.35 19.43 -2.47
CA SER A 816 16.09 20.46 -1.46
C SER A 816 17.37 20.98 -0.78
N LEU A 817 18.47 20.25 -0.93
CA LEU A 817 19.79 20.58 -0.39
C LEU A 817 20.78 20.84 -1.54
N PHE A 818 21.01 19.86 -2.42
CA PHE A 818 22.04 19.92 -3.47
C PHE A 818 21.53 20.65 -4.73
N HIS A 819 21.51 21.98 -4.68
CA HIS A 819 21.10 22.86 -5.77
C HIS A 819 21.87 24.18 -5.72
N GLN A 820 22.00 24.84 -6.88
CA GLN A 820 22.57 26.18 -6.95
C GLN A 820 21.70 27.19 -6.20
N ALA A 821 22.33 28.17 -5.54
CA ALA A 821 21.65 29.19 -4.74
C ALA A 821 20.57 29.95 -5.54
N ASP A 822 20.83 30.22 -6.82
CA ASP A 822 19.97 31.02 -7.68
C ASP A 822 18.81 30.24 -8.32
N SER A 823 18.88 28.89 -8.37
CA SER A 823 17.82 28.09 -8.97
C SER A 823 17.81 26.63 -8.55
N ARG A 824 16.67 26.20 -8.02
CA ARG A 824 16.41 24.79 -7.67
C ARG A 824 16.36 23.84 -8.87
N ASN A 825 16.12 24.36 -10.07
CA ASN A 825 16.10 23.54 -11.29
C ASN A 825 17.52 23.18 -11.76
N LYS A 826 18.53 23.95 -11.35
CA LYS A 826 19.95 23.65 -11.55
C LYS A 826 20.48 22.89 -10.33
N SER A 827 20.20 21.58 -10.29
CA SER A 827 20.56 20.70 -9.17
C SER A 827 21.77 19.84 -9.46
N ASN A 828 22.64 19.62 -8.46
CA ASN A 828 23.77 18.69 -8.53
C ASN A 828 23.33 17.23 -8.27
N VAL A 829 22.05 16.91 -8.48
CA VAL A 829 21.49 15.58 -8.25
C VAL A 829 21.21 14.90 -9.59
N TYR A 830 22.00 13.87 -9.88
CA TYR A 830 21.90 13.02 -11.05
C TYR A 830 21.24 11.71 -10.68
N VAL A 831 20.49 11.17 -11.63
CA VAL A 831 19.77 9.94 -11.39
C VAL A 831 20.24 8.86 -12.34
N VAL A 832 20.76 7.79 -11.76
CA VAL A 832 21.32 6.64 -12.47
C VAL A 832 20.26 5.56 -12.57
N LYS A 833 20.12 4.93 -13.73
CA LYS A 833 19.18 3.82 -13.92
C LYS A 833 19.80 2.51 -13.47
N GLY A 834 19.04 1.66 -12.78
CA GLY A 834 19.55 0.35 -12.36
C GLY A 834 19.93 -0.59 -13.51
N VAL A 835 19.39 -0.38 -14.72
CA VAL A 835 19.89 -1.06 -15.93
C VAL A 835 21.31 -0.63 -16.25
N ALA A 836 21.60 0.68 -16.23
CA ALA A 836 22.95 1.19 -16.45
C ALA A 836 23.92 0.70 -15.37
N THR A 837 23.54 0.74 -14.09
CA THR A 837 24.35 0.17 -13.01
C THR A 837 24.70 -1.30 -13.28
N ALA A 838 23.75 -2.09 -13.78
CA ALA A 838 23.98 -3.50 -14.10
C ALA A 838 24.94 -3.70 -15.29
N GLU A 839 24.84 -2.88 -16.34
CA GLU A 839 25.78 -2.92 -17.47
C GLU A 839 27.19 -2.51 -17.04
N PHE A 840 27.34 -1.42 -16.31
CA PHE A 840 28.66 -0.99 -15.79
C PHE A 840 29.29 -2.01 -14.84
N ARG A 841 28.49 -2.71 -14.01
CA ARG A 841 29.01 -3.84 -13.21
C ARG A 841 29.64 -4.93 -14.08
N LYS A 842 29.04 -5.25 -15.23
CA LYS A 842 29.59 -6.25 -16.16
C LYS A 842 30.85 -5.74 -16.85
N MET A 843 30.80 -4.51 -17.37
CA MET A 843 31.91 -3.90 -18.10
C MET A 843 33.15 -3.71 -17.21
N TRP A 844 32.96 -3.39 -15.93
CA TRP A 844 34.04 -3.27 -14.94
C TRP A 844 34.41 -4.61 -14.26
N GLY A 845 33.85 -5.74 -14.71
CA GLY A 845 34.21 -7.07 -14.22
C GLY A 845 33.73 -7.41 -12.80
N LEU A 846 32.80 -6.64 -12.22
CA LEU A 846 32.19 -6.93 -10.91
C LEU A 846 31.18 -8.07 -10.98
N GLN A 847 30.69 -8.38 -12.18
CA GLN A 847 29.71 -9.42 -12.46
C GLN A 847 30.00 -10.03 -13.84
N SER A 848 29.92 -11.35 -13.99
CA SER A 848 30.05 -11.97 -15.31
C SER A 848 28.82 -11.71 -16.19
N GLU A 849 28.98 -11.79 -17.52
CA GLU A 849 28.00 -11.29 -18.50
C GLU A 849 26.61 -11.94 -18.39
N TYR A 850 26.57 -13.23 -18.01
CA TYR A 850 25.37 -14.07 -17.96
C TYR A 850 24.98 -14.52 -16.55
N GLU A 851 25.79 -14.24 -15.53
CA GLU A 851 25.50 -14.68 -14.18
C GLU A 851 24.50 -13.75 -13.50
N LYS A 852 23.58 -14.35 -12.75
CA LYS A 852 22.61 -13.60 -11.95
C LYS A 852 23.30 -12.98 -10.75
N LYS A 853 23.09 -11.68 -10.53
CA LYS A 853 23.59 -10.96 -9.34
C LYS A 853 23.34 -11.77 -8.06
N CYS A 854 24.42 -12.10 -7.35
CA CYS A 854 24.35 -12.73 -6.02
C CYS A 854 23.72 -11.77 -5.00
N ARG A 855 22.80 -12.28 -4.17
CA ARG A 855 22.06 -11.50 -3.16
C ARG A 855 22.17 -12.11 -1.77
N ASP A 856 23.18 -12.94 -1.57
CA ASP A 856 23.34 -13.69 -0.34
C ASP A 856 24.00 -12.85 0.76
N ASN A 857 24.73 -11.81 0.37
CA ASN A 857 25.42 -10.89 1.27
C ASN A 857 24.91 -9.45 1.07
N HIS A 858 24.59 -8.72 2.13
CA HIS A 858 24.09 -7.33 2.11
C HIS A 858 25.05 -6.32 1.46
N SER A 859 26.37 -6.60 1.46
CA SER A 859 27.41 -5.74 0.86
C SER A 859 27.17 -5.37 -0.61
N HIS A 860 26.34 -6.12 -1.33
CA HIS A 860 25.96 -5.82 -2.70
C HIS A 860 25.26 -4.46 -2.88
N HIS A 861 24.70 -3.87 -1.82
CA HIS A 861 24.15 -2.51 -1.85
C HIS A 861 25.26 -1.45 -1.89
N CYS A 862 26.31 -1.67 -1.10
CA CYS A 862 27.49 -0.81 -1.09
C CYS A 862 28.25 -0.87 -2.42
N MET A 863 28.41 -2.07 -2.99
CA MET A 863 29.03 -2.24 -4.32
C MET A 863 28.26 -1.49 -5.41
N ASP A 864 26.93 -1.54 -5.35
CA ASP A 864 26.08 -0.77 -6.27
C ASP A 864 26.27 0.73 -6.03
N ALA A 865 26.29 1.20 -4.79
CA ALA A 865 26.50 2.62 -4.48
C ALA A 865 27.84 3.17 -5.00
N ILE A 866 28.92 2.38 -4.92
CA ILE A 866 30.22 2.75 -5.51
C ILE A 866 30.12 2.81 -7.04
N THR A 867 29.51 1.78 -7.65
CA THR A 867 29.29 1.74 -9.09
C THR A 867 28.51 2.98 -9.54
N ILE A 868 27.45 3.34 -8.82
CA ILE A 868 26.60 4.53 -9.08
C ILE A 868 27.39 5.82 -8.96
N ALA A 869 28.25 5.96 -7.94
CA ALA A 869 29.08 7.13 -7.75
C ALA A 869 30.01 7.38 -8.96
N CYS A 870 30.54 6.31 -9.56
CA CYS A 870 31.43 6.39 -10.72
C CYS A 870 30.70 6.50 -12.08
N ILE A 871 29.36 6.57 -12.14
CA ILE A 871 28.62 6.71 -13.40
C ILE A 871 28.29 8.19 -13.65
N GLY A 872 29.09 8.86 -14.47
CA GLY A 872 28.87 10.22 -14.95
C GLY A 872 28.55 10.30 -16.44
N LYS A 873 28.46 11.53 -16.97
CA LYS A 873 28.23 11.77 -18.42
C LYS A 873 29.31 11.14 -19.28
N ARG A 874 30.58 11.30 -18.87
CA ARG A 874 31.77 10.76 -19.54
C ARG A 874 31.71 9.25 -19.69
N GLU A 875 31.33 8.53 -18.64
CA GLU A 875 31.30 7.06 -18.64
C GLU A 875 30.23 6.51 -19.59
N TYR A 876 29.11 7.21 -19.73
CA TYR A 876 28.13 6.86 -20.78
C TYR A 876 28.68 7.07 -22.18
N ASP A 877 29.46 8.13 -22.40
CA ASP A 877 30.05 8.43 -23.71
C ASP A 877 31.13 7.39 -24.05
N LEU A 878 31.99 7.04 -23.09
CA LEU A 878 32.97 5.94 -23.21
C LEU A 878 32.29 4.59 -23.47
N MET A 879 31.16 4.30 -22.80
CA MET A 879 30.42 3.05 -22.99
C MET A 879 29.91 2.93 -24.44
N ALA A 880 29.40 4.03 -25.01
CA ALA A 880 28.97 4.06 -26.40
C ALA A 880 30.15 3.82 -27.37
N GLU A 881 31.31 4.39 -27.08
CA GLU A 881 32.53 4.20 -27.87
C GLU A 881 33.06 2.75 -27.77
N TYR A 882 33.06 2.17 -26.57
CA TYR A 882 33.42 0.76 -26.36
C TYR A 882 32.57 -0.19 -27.20
N TYR A 883 31.24 0.00 -27.22
CA TYR A 883 30.36 -0.85 -28.04
C TYR A 883 30.64 -0.71 -29.54
N ARG A 884 31.01 0.49 -30.03
CA ARG A 884 31.43 0.69 -31.44
C ARG A 884 32.70 -0.11 -31.76
N MET A 885 33.69 -0.07 -30.87
CA MET A 885 34.93 -0.81 -31.05
C MET A 885 34.71 -2.33 -30.94
N GLU A 886 33.82 -2.77 -30.04
CA GLU A 886 33.53 -4.19 -29.82
C GLU A 886 32.85 -4.81 -31.04
N GLU A 887 31.93 -4.05 -31.64
CA GLU A 887 31.28 -4.46 -32.88
C GLU A 887 32.30 -4.60 -34.01
N THR A 888 33.26 -3.68 -34.10
CA THR A 888 34.34 -3.73 -35.09
C THR A 888 35.20 -5.00 -34.90
N PHE A 889 35.56 -5.32 -33.65
CA PHE A 889 36.28 -6.57 -33.31
C PHE A 889 35.48 -7.83 -33.67
N ARG A 890 34.17 -7.87 -33.37
CA ARG A 890 33.29 -9.01 -33.73
C ARG A 890 33.16 -9.20 -35.25
N GLN A 891 33.37 -8.14 -36.03
CA GLN A 891 33.45 -8.19 -37.50
C GLN A 891 34.83 -8.64 -38.00
N GLY A 892 35.74 -9.08 -37.12
CA GLY A 892 37.10 -9.52 -37.48
C GLY A 892 38.05 -8.38 -37.82
N ARG A 893 37.70 -7.13 -37.44
CA ARG A 893 38.50 -5.93 -37.72
C ARG A 893 38.97 -5.30 -36.41
N GLY A 894 40.26 -5.05 -36.27
CA GLY A 894 40.83 -4.41 -35.08
C GLY A 894 40.97 -5.33 -33.85
N SER A 895 41.40 -4.75 -32.73
CA SER A 895 41.68 -5.47 -31.47
C SER A 895 40.46 -5.48 -30.54
N LYS A 896 40.34 -6.50 -29.68
CA LYS A 896 39.31 -6.58 -28.64
C LYS A 896 39.38 -5.34 -27.74
N PRO A 897 38.33 -4.49 -27.68
CA PRO A 897 38.36 -3.30 -26.85
C PRO A 897 38.38 -3.67 -25.37
N LYS A 898 39.03 -2.82 -24.57
CA LYS A 898 38.98 -2.89 -23.10
C LYS A 898 38.25 -1.65 -22.60
N PHE A 899 37.29 -1.84 -21.71
CA PHE A 899 36.65 -0.72 -21.03
C PHE A 899 37.52 -0.25 -19.88
N SER A 900 37.81 1.05 -19.81
CA SER A 900 38.62 1.62 -18.74
C SER A 900 37.89 1.50 -17.39
N LYS A 901 38.59 0.99 -16.38
CA LYS A 901 38.10 0.93 -15.01
C LYS A 901 38.21 2.32 -14.36
N PRO A 902 37.37 2.67 -13.37
CA PRO A 902 37.44 3.95 -12.65
C PRO A 902 38.80 4.23 -12.01
N TRP A 903 39.47 3.18 -11.52
CA TRP A 903 40.88 3.16 -11.13
C TRP A 903 41.48 1.76 -11.39
N ALA A 904 42.80 1.61 -11.31
CA ALA A 904 43.52 0.41 -11.77
C ALA A 904 43.03 -0.90 -11.13
N THR A 905 42.83 -0.90 -9.80
CA THR A 905 42.42 -2.05 -8.97
C THR A 905 40.92 -2.08 -8.65
N PHE A 906 40.09 -1.34 -9.40
CA PHE A 906 38.65 -1.17 -9.11
C PHE A 906 37.91 -2.48 -8.84
N THR A 907 38.08 -3.47 -9.71
CA THR A 907 37.37 -4.75 -9.62
C THR A 907 37.77 -5.48 -8.34
N GLU A 908 39.07 -5.52 -8.08
CA GLU A 908 39.68 -6.17 -6.94
C GLU A 908 39.25 -5.49 -5.63
N ASP A 909 39.25 -4.16 -5.59
CA ASP A 909 38.90 -3.38 -4.40
C ASP A 909 37.41 -3.50 -4.06
N VAL A 910 36.53 -3.36 -5.06
CA VAL A 910 35.07 -3.44 -4.85
C VAL A 910 34.64 -4.87 -4.52
N LEU A 911 35.20 -5.90 -5.16
CA LEU A 911 34.90 -7.29 -4.82
C LEU A 911 35.42 -7.66 -3.43
N ASN A 912 36.48 -7.02 -2.93
CA ASN A 912 37.01 -7.25 -1.59
C ASN A 912 36.36 -6.37 -0.50
N ILE A 913 35.42 -5.49 -0.86
CA ILE A 913 34.86 -4.52 0.10
C ILE A 913 34.12 -5.18 1.26
N TYR A 914 33.53 -6.37 1.04
CA TYR A 914 32.85 -7.12 2.09
C TYR A 914 33.79 -7.47 3.26
N LYS A 915 35.11 -7.53 3.03
CA LYS A 915 36.10 -7.78 4.09
C LYS A 915 36.21 -6.63 5.08
N ASN A 916 35.85 -5.41 4.66
CA ASN A 916 35.99 -4.18 5.44
C ASN A 916 34.66 -3.43 5.65
N LEU A 917 33.52 -3.98 5.22
CA LEU A 917 32.23 -3.30 5.30
C LEU A 917 31.44 -3.70 6.55
N LEU A 918 31.19 -2.75 7.44
CA LEU A 918 30.24 -2.92 8.55
C LEU A 918 28.81 -2.56 8.11
N VAL A 919 27.96 -3.58 7.93
CA VAL A 919 26.53 -3.41 7.65
C VAL A 919 25.78 -3.05 8.94
N VAL A 920 25.27 -1.82 9.01
CA VAL A 920 24.52 -1.29 10.16
C VAL A 920 23.06 -1.74 10.11
N HIS A 921 22.49 -2.17 11.24
CA HIS A 921 21.09 -2.60 11.32
C HIS A 921 20.23 -1.65 12.17
N ASP A 922 19.44 -0.78 11.54
CA ASP A 922 18.50 0.11 12.24
C ASP A 922 17.22 -0.65 12.66
N THR A 923 17.19 -1.06 13.94
CA THR A 923 16.04 -1.73 14.56
C THR A 923 15.54 -0.93 15.76
N PRO A 924 14.69 0.10 15.58
CA PRO A 924 14.36 1.03 16.66
C PRO A 924 13.55 0.35 17.77
N ASN A 925 14.04 0.45 19.01
CA ASN A 925 13.27 0.05 20.18
C ASN A 925 12.10 1.02 20.41
N ASN A 926 10.88 0.51 20.19
CA ASN A 926 9.67 1.31 20.26
C ASN A 926 8.85 1.06 21.53
N MET A 927 9.19 0.07 22.35
CA MET A 927 8.42 -0.27 23.55
C MET A 927 8.35 0.88 24.58
N PRO A 928 9.45 1.64 24.86
CA PRO A 928 9.41 2.76 25.79
C PRO A 928 8.64 3.99 25.28
N LYS A 929 8.23 4.03 24.01
CA LYS A 929 7.68 5.24 23.38
C LYS A 929 6.18 5.43 23.70
N HIS A 930 5.87 6.38 24.57
CA HIS A 930 4.49 6.78 24.87
C HIS A 930 3.79 7.48 23.69
N THR A 931 2.46 7.45 23.68
CA THR A 931 1.66 8.21 22.71
C THR A 931 1.47 9.64 23.22
N LYS A 932 1.72 10.62 22.35
CA LYS A 932 1.38 12.03 22.56
C LYS A 932 0.37 12.44 21.49
N LYS A 933 -0.74 13.06 21.89
CA LYS A 933 -1.77 13.49 20.96
C LYS A 933 -2.45 14.76 21.46
N TYR A 934 -2.52 15.78 20.62
CA TYR A 934 -3.40 16.92 20.88
C TYR A 934 -4.87 16.49 20.80
N VAL A 935 -5.62 16.80 21.86
CA VAL A 935 -7.05 16.57 21.97
C VAL A 935 -7.71 17.92 22.16
N GLN A 936 -8.72 18.19 21.33
CA GLN A 936 -9.57 19.35 21.50
C GLN A 936 -10.54 19.07 22.66
N THR A 937 -10.53 19.94 23.67
CA THR A 937 -11.47 19.97 24.78
C THR A 937 -12.27 21.27 24.73
N SER A 938 -13.32 21.40 25.56
CA SER A 938 -14.04 22.66 25.73
C SER A 938 -13.14 23.81 26.17
N LYS A 939 -12.04 23.49 26.88
CA LYS A 939 -11.02 24.46 27.36
C LYS A 939 -9.86 24.69 26.38
N GLY A 940 -9.93 24.16 25.16
CA GLY A 940 -8.89 24.31 24.13
C GLY A 940 -8.11 23.03 23.79
N LYS A 941 -6.99 23.18 23.06
CA LYS A 941 -6.13 22.06 22.65
C LYS A 941 -5.19 21.65 23.78
N VAL A 942 -5.40 20.46 24.32
CA VAL A 942 -4.55 19.90 25.37
C VAL A 942 -3.73 18.74 24.80
N LEU A 943 -2.44 18.68 25.15
CA LEU A 943 -1.58 17.54 24.80
C LEU A 943 -1.89 16.35 25.72
N ALA A 944 -2.76 15.45 25.27
CA ALA A 944 -3.00 14.20 25.96
C ALA A 944 -1.81 13.25 25.76
N GLN A 945 -1.30 12.70 26.86
CA GLN A 945 -0.26 11.69 26.85
C GLN A 945 -0.85 10.38 27.39
N GLY A 946 -0.47 9.25 26.80
CA GLY A 946 -1.02 7.95 27.21
C GLY A 946 -0.08 6.79 26.95
N ASP A 947 -0.27 5.73 27.74
CA ASP A 947 0.47 4.48 27.60
C ASP A 947 0.10 3.76 26.32
N THR A 948 1.09 3.12 25.69
CA THR A 948 0.89 2.39 24.44
C THR A 948 1.94 1.29 24.33
N ALA A 949 1.50 0.04 24.40
CA ALA A 949 2.34 -1.09 24.01
C ALA A 949 2.56 -1.05 22.48
N ARG A 950 3.83 -1.08 22.05
CA ARG A 950 4.22 -1.06 20.64
C ARG A 950 4.86 -2.40 20.24
N GLY A 951 4.02 -3.43 20.18
CA GLY A 951 4.36 -4.79 19.77
C GLY A 951 3.18 -5.72 20.03
N SER A 952 3.24 -6.95 19.50
CA SER A 952 2.29 -7.99 19.90
C SER A 952 2.67 -8.52 21.28
N LEU A 953 1.68 -8.63 22.18
CA LEU A 953 1.91 -9.06 23.57
C LEU A 953 1.75 -10.57 23.75
N HIS A 954 0.94 -11.20 22.89
CA HIS A 954 0.64 -12.62 22.88
C HIS A 954 -0.09 -12.95 21.57
N LEU A 955 -0.17 -14.22 21.21
CA LEU A 955 -0.99 -14.69 20.09
C LEU A 955 -2.50 -14.53 20.39
N ASP A 956 -3.31 -14.39 19.34
CA ASP A 956 -4.76 -14.12 19.45
C ASP A 956 -5.59 -15.33 19.95
N THR A 957 -5.02 -16.54 19.95
CA THR A 957 -5.74 -17.76 20.29
C THR A 957 -5.84 -17.94 21.81
N TYR A 958 -7.07 -18.09 22.30
CA TYR A 958 -7.35 -18.50 23.68
C TYR A 958 -7.39 -20.02 23.79
N TYR A 959 -6.72 -20.55 24.82
CA TYR A 959 -6.71 -21.96 25.15
C TYR A 959 -7.55 -22.20 26.41
N GLY A 960 -8.29 -23.31 26.42
CA GLY A 960 -8.90 -23.85 27.63
C GLY A 960 -7.92 -24.78 28.35
N ALA A 961 -8.18 -25.07 29.62
CA ALA A 961 -7.44 -26.05 30.40
C ALA A 961 -8.37 -27.19 30.84
N ILE A 962 -7.84 -28.40 30.79
CA ILE A 962 -8.46 -29.62 31.30
C ILE A 962 -7.44 -30.38 32.13
N GLU A 963 -7.92 -31.19 33.05
CA GLU A 963 -7.10 -32.10 33.84
C GLU A 963 -7.32 -33.52 33.30
N ARG A 964 -6.24 -34.25 33.06
CA ARG A 964 -6.25 -35.64 32.63
C ARG A 964 -5.04 -36.32 33.24
N ASP A 965 -5.26 -37.46 33.90
CA ASP A 965 -4.21 -38.23 34.57
C ASP A 965 -3.41 -37.41 35.62
N GLY A 966 -4.10 -36.51 36.33
CA GLY A 966 -3.49 -35.61 37.33
C GLY A 966 -2.71 -34.42 36.76
N GLU A 967 -2.58 -34.31 35.42
CA GLU A 967 -1.87 -33.19 34.77
C GLU A 967 -2.84 -32.22 34.08
N ILE A 968 -2.53 -30.92 34.19
CA ILE A 968 -3.24 -29.88 33.45
C ILE A 968 -2.74 -29.84 32.00
N ARG A 969 -3.63 -30.11 31.05
CA ARG A 969 -3.38 -30.01 29.60
C ARG A 969 -4.24 -28.91 28.98
N TYR A 970 -3.67 -28.25 27.96
CA TYR A 970 -4.34 -27.15 27.27
C TYR A 970 -5.02 -27.61 25.98
N VAL A 971 -6.14 -26.98 25.66
CA VAL A 971 -7.02 -27.39 24.56
C VAL A 971 -7.54 -26.20 23.75
N VAL A 972 -7.82 -26.43 22.48
CA VAL A 972 -8.40 -25.43 21.56
C VAL A 972 -9.49 -26.07 20.72
N ARG A 973 -10.55 -25.32 20.37
CA ARG A 973 -11.59 -25.79 19.44
C ARG A 973 -11.21 -25.49 18.00
N ARG A 974 -11.04 -26.53 17.18
CA ARG A 974 -10.71 -26.44 15.76
C ARG A 974 -11.90 -26.86 14.89
N PRO A 975 -12.19 -26.15 13.78
CA PRO A 975 -13.15 -26.64 12.79
C PRO A 975 -12.57 -27.84 12.04
N LEU A 976 -13.43 -28.77 11.63
CA LEU A 976 -13.01 -29.96 10.88
C LEU A 976 -12.28 -29.61 9.58
N SER A 977 -12.72 -28.54 8.90
CA SER A 977 -12.05 -28.04 7.69
C SER A 977 -10.61 -27.52 7.90
N SER A 978 -10.16 -27.35 9.15
CA SER A 978 -8.77 -26.90 9.44
C SER A 978 -7.75 -28.03 9.51
N PHE A 979 -8.17 -29.29 9.46
CA PHE A 979 -7.28 -30.44 9.53
C PHE A 979 -6.74 -30.75 8.13
N THR A 980 -5.42 -30.93 8.02
CA THR A 980 -4.78 -31.19 6.72
C THR A 980 -4.22 -32.59 6.59
N LYS A 981 -4.01 -33.27 7.72
CA LYS A 981 -3.41 -34.61 7.80
C LYS A 981 -4.18 -35.50 8.78
N PRO A 982 -4.34 -36.81 8.50
CA PRO A 982 -5.00 -37.76 9.41
C PRO A 982 -4.40 -37.80 10.82
N LYS A 983 -3.06 -37.72 10.94
CA LYS A 983 -2.35 -37.72 12.23
C LYS A 983 -2.79 -36.59 13.17
N GLU A 984 -3.33 -35.50 12.64
CA GLU A 984 -3.84 -34.41 13.48
C GLU A 984 -5.09 -34.80 14.29
N LEU A 985 -5.88 -35.77 13.81
CA LEU A 985 -7.09 -36.27 14.49
C LEU A 985 -6.78 -36.99 15.80
N GLU A 986 -5.55 -37.50 15.96
CA GLU A 986 -5.10 -38.09 17.23
C GLU A 986 -5.17 -37.11 18.40
N ASN A 987 -5.10 -35.81 18.11
CA ASN A 987 -5.15 -34.78 19.13
C ASN A 987 -6.58 -34.46 19.61
N ILE A 988 -7.62 -35.07 19.05
CA ILE A 988 -9.00 -34.87 19.53
C ILE A 988 -9.12 -35.41 20.95
N VAL A 989 -9.71 -34.62 21.85
CA VAL A 989 -9.78 -34.94 23.29
C VAL A 989 -10.84 -35.98 23.61
N ASP A 990 -11.96 -35.93 22.89
CA ASP A 990 -13.14 -36.77 23.09
C ASP A 990 -13.01 -38.01 22.21
N GLU A 991 -12.85 -39.19 22.83
CA GLU A 991 -12.60 -40.45 22.12
C GLU A 991 -13.79 -40.88 21.26
N THR A 992 -15.02 -40.64 21.71
CA THR A 992 -16.23 -40.98 20.95
C THR A 992 -16.29 -40.15 19.68
N VAL A 993 -16.14 -38.83 19.80
CA VAL A 993 -16.11 -37.91 18.65
C VAL A 993 -14.97 -38.26 17.70
N LYS A 994 -13.80 -38.62 18.23
CA LYS A 994 -12.63 -39.02 17.44
C LYS A 994 -12.90 -40.29 16.64
N ARG A 995 -13.49 -41.31 17.26
CA ARG A 995 -13.86 -42.57 16.59
C ARG A 995 -14.85 -42.33 15.46
N THR A 996 -15.95 -41.62 15.74
CA THR A 996 -16.98 -41.30 14.74
C THR A 996 -16.41 -40.55 13.52
N ILE A 997 -15.49 -39.60 13.73
CA ILE A 997 -14.83 -38.91 12.62
C ILE A 997 -13.92 -39.85 11.82
N LYS A 998 -13.17 -40.74 12.49
CA LYS A 998 -12.28 -41.70 11.82
C LYS A 998 -13.07 -42.71 10.97
N GLU A 999 -14.19 -43.21 11.50
CA GLU A 999 -15.09 -44.11 10.78
C GLU A 999 -15.68 -43.41 9.54
N ALA A 1000 -16.14 -42.16 9.70
CA ALA A 1000 -16.72 -41.39 8.59
C ALA A 1000 -15.73 -41.06 7.45
N ILE A 1001 -14.42 -41.15 7.68
CA ILE A 1001 -13.39 -40.83 6.67
C ILE A 1001 -12.57 -42.05 6.21
N ALA A 1002 -12.81 -43.24 6.77
CA ALA A 1002 -11.94 -44.42 6.58
C ALA A 1002 -11.78 -44.82 5.11
N ASP A 1003 -12.83 -44.67 4.30
CA ASP A 1003 -12.89 -45.14 2.90
C ASP A 1003 -12.92 -44.01 1.87
N LYS A 1004 -12.61 -42.77 2.29
CA LYS A 1004 -12.72 -41.57 1.42
C LYS A 1004 -11.42 -40.78 1.40
N ASN A 1005 -11.23 -39.99 0.34
CA ASN A 1005 -10.13 -39.02 0.29
C ASN A 1005 -10.27 -38.01 1.43
N PHE A 1006 -9.27 -37.94 2.32
CA PHE A 1006 -9.28 -37.13 3.54
C PHE A 1006 -9.76 -35.67 3.33
N LYS A 1007 -9.33 -35.02 2.24
CA LYS A 1007 -9.74 -33.63 1.96
C LYS A 1007 -11.20 -33.49 1.55
N GLN A 1008 -11.75 -34.48 0.86
CA GLN A 1008 -13.16 -34.50 0.45
C GLN A 1008 -14.04 -34.91 1.63
N ALA A 1009 -13.66 -36.00 2.32
CA ALA A 1009 -14.41 -36.56 3.44
C ALA A 1009 -14.59 -35.56 4.60
N ILE A 1010 -13.56 -34.77 4.91
CA ILE A 1010 -13.61 -33.79 6.00
C ILE A 1010 -14.38 -32.51 5.64
N ALA A 1011 -14.66 -32.31 4.35
CA ALA A 1011 -15.49 -31.21 3.86
C ALA A 1011 -16.99 -31.60 3.85
N GLU A 1012 -17.29 -32.90 3.82
CA GLU A 1012 -18.65 -33.41 3.92
C GLU A 1012 -19.21 -33.26 5.35
N PRO A 1013 -20.54 -33.18 5.52
CA PRO A 1013 -21.18 -33.10 6.83
C PRO A 1013 -20.96 -34.40 7.63
N ILE A 1014 -20.26 -34.31 8.77
CA ILE A 1014 -20.08 -35.44 9.70
C ILE A 1014 -21.04 -35.27 10.89
N TYR A 1015 -21.84 -36.30 11.17
CA TYR A 1015 -22.83 -36.30 12.24
C TYR A 1015 -22.35 -37.09 13.46
N MET A 1016 -22.64 -36.58 14.66
CA MET A 1016 -22.51 -37.33 15.92
C MET A 1016 -23.70 -38.27 16.12
N ASN A 1017 -24.88 -37.83 15.68
CA ASN A 1017 -26.10 -38.61 15.62
C ASN A 1017 -26.90 -38.10 14.42
N GLU A 1018 -27.10 -38.98 13.43
CA GLU A 1018 -27.72 -38.63 12.15
C GLU A 1018 -29.23 -38.45 12.30
N ASP A 1019 -29.90 -39.34 13.04
CA ASP A 1019 -31.35 -39.26 13.34
C ASP A 1019 -31.75 -37.94 14.01
N LYS A 1020 -30.90 -37.45 14.92
CA LYS A 1020 -31.06 -36.14 15.61
C LYS A 1020 -30.45 -34.98 14.82
N GLY A 1021 -29.76 -35.25 13.71
CA GLY A 1021 -29.09 -34.26 12.86
C GLY A 1021 -28.00 -33.45 13.57
N ILE A 1022 -27.32 -34.04 14.56
CA ILE A 1022 -26.31 -33.34 15.37
C ILE A 1022 -24.97 -33.32 14.63
N LEU A 1023 -24.68 -32.23 13.93
CA LEU A 1023 -23.46 -32.08 13.15
C LEU A 1023 -22.22 -31.73 13.98
N ILE A 1024 -21.11 -32.43 13.74
CA ILE A 1024 -19.80 -32.11 14.29
C ILE A 1024 -19.13 -31.01 13.46
N LYS A 1025 -19.28 -29.74 13.86
CA LYS A 1025 -18.65 -28.60 13.16
C LYS A 1025 -17.23 -28.31 13.65
N LYS A 1026 -17.02 -28.48 14.96
CA LYS A 1026 -15.76 -28.16 15.64
C LYS A 1026 -15.49 -29.18 16.72
N VAL A 1027 -14.25 -29.59 16.84
CA VAL A 1027 -13.78 -30.55 17.85
C VAL A 1027 -12.78 -29.88 18.79
N ARG A 1028 -12.74 -30.35 20.04
CA ARG A 1028 -11.75 -29.91 21.01
C ARG A 1028 -10.49 -30.75 20.84
N CYS A 1029 -9.36 -30.10 20.63
CA CYS A 1029 -8.06 -30.76 20.44
C CYS A 1029 -7.08 -30.35 21.53
N PHE A 1030 -6.20 -31.28 21.91
CA PHE A 1030 -5.02 -31.00 22.70
C PHE A 1030 -4.07 -30.06 21.94
N ALA A 1031 -3.59 -29.05 22.65
CA ALA A 1031 -2.59 -28.11 22.16
C ALA A 1031 -1.22 -28.51 22.70
N ASN A 1032 -0.66 -29.64 22.23
CA ASN A 1032 0.56 -30.25 22.78
C ASN A 1032 1.79 -29.33 22.78
N SER A 1033 1.81 -28.31 21.90
CA SER A 1033 2.86 -27.28 21.87
C SER A 1033 2.78 -26.27 23.01
N VAL A 1034 1.66 -26.21 23.73
CA VAL A 1034 1.39 -25.24 24.80
C VAL A 1034 1.59 -25.93 26.15
N LYS A 1035 2.78 -25.76 26.72
CA LYS A 1035 3.10 -26.29 28.06
C LYS A 1035 2.96 -25.25 29.18
N LYS A 1036 3.41 -24.02 28.91
CA LYS A 1036 3.39 -22.88 29.85
C LYS A 1036 2.78 -21.66 29.17
N PRO A 1037 1.45 -21.52 29.14
CA PRO A 1037 0.78 -20.33 28.62
C PRO A 1037 0.84 -19.18 29.64
N ILE A 1038 0.54 -17.98 29.15
CA ILE A 1038 0.40 -16.75 29.94
C ILE A 1038 -1.07 -16.59 30.34
N ASN A 1039 -1.30 -16.30 31.62
CA ASN A 1039 -2.61 -15.94 32.14
C ASN A 1039 -2.81 -14.43 32.01
N ILE A 1040 -3.84 -14.00 31.25
CA ILE A 1040 -4.03 -12.57 30.96
C ILE A 1040 -5.18 -11.92 31.75
N ARG A 1041 -6.16 -12.69 32.20
CA ARG A 1041 -7.27 -12.25 33.07
C ARG A 1041 -8.11 -13.45 33.52
N GLN A 1042 -8.90 -13.25 34.57
CA GLN A 1042 -9.90 -14.21 35.03
C GLN A 1042 -11.18 -14.19 34.20
N HIS A 1043 -11.90 -15.31 34.22
CA HIS A 1043 -13.26 -15.43 33.73
C HIS A 1043 -14.22 -14.63 34.61
N ARG A 1044 -15.28 -14.07 34.00
CA ARG A 1044 -16.34 -13.40 34.77
C ARG A 1044 -17.01 -14.41 35.71
N ASP A 1045 -17.43 -15.54 35.14
CA ASP A 1045 -18.10 -16.62 35.84
C ASP A 1045 -17.03 -17.67 36.18
N LEU A 1046 -16.66 -17.73 37.46
CA LEU A 1046 -15.58 -18.60 37.93
C LEU A 1046 -16.06 -20.05 37.96
N SER A 1047 -15.23 -20.96 37.45
CA SER A 1047 -15.48 -22.39 37.61
C SER A 1047 -15.13 -22.84 39.02
N LYS A 1048 -15.81 -23.88 39.52
CA LYS A 1048 -15.39 -24.62 40.72
C LYS A 1048 -13.95 -25.15 40.60
N LYS A 1049 -13.47 -25.38 39.36
CA LYS A 1049 -12.10 -25.83 39.10
C LYS A 1049 -11.18 -24.64 38.85
N GLU A 1050 -10.17 -24.47 39.69
CA GLU A 1050 -9.25 -23.34 39.66
C GLU A 1050 -8.55 -23.18 38.29
N TYR A 1051 -8.07 -24.27 37.70
CA TYR A 1051 -7.41 -24.25 36.39
C TYR A 1051 -8.31 -23.78 35.23
N LYS A 1052 -9.63 -23.66 35.43
CA LYS A 1052 -10.58 -23.14 34.42
C LYS A 1052 -10.96 -21.67 34.64
N GLN A 1053 -10.40 -21.01 35.64
CA GLN A 1053 -10.77 -19.64 36.01
C GLN A 1053 -10.04 -18.57 35.20
N GLN A 1054 -9.03 -18.93 34.38
CA GLN A 1054 -8.16 -17.98 33.68
C GLN A 1054 -8.26 -18.13 32.15
N TYR A 1055 -8.04 -17.01 31.44
CA TYR A 1055 -7.79 -17.04 30.00
C TYR A 1055 -6.31 -17.30 29.73
N HIS A 1056 -6.02 -18.40 29.04
CA HIS A 1056 -4.66 -18.81 28.68
C HIS A 1056 -4.31 -18.43 27.23
N VAL A 1057 -3.15 -17.82 27.02
CA VAL A 1057 -2.62 -17.44 25.70
C VAL A 1057 -1.14 -17.81 25.57
N VAL A 1058 -0.61 -17.85 24.35
CA VAL A 1058 0.80 -18.17 24.09
C VAL A 1058 1.58 -16.89 23.81
N ASN A 1059 2.79 -16.79 24.38
CA ASN A 1059 3.70 -15.69 24.05
C ASN A 1059 4.09 -15.76 22.57
N GLU A 1060 4.07 -14.63 21.86
CA GLU A 1060 4.51 -14.57 20.47
C GLU A 1060 6.03 -14.40 20.39
N ASN A 1061 6.58 -13.39 21.08
CA ASN A 1061 8.00 -13.05 21.06
C ASN A 1061 8.48 -12.60 22.44
N ASN A 1062 9.77 -12.75 22.70
CA ASN A 1062 10.45 -12.21 23.87
C ASN A 1062 11.04 -10.84 23.54
N TYR A 1063 11.00 -9.90 24.50
CA TYR A 1063 11.47 -8.53 24.30
C TYR A 1063 12.98 -8.41 24.58
N MET A 1064 13.43 -8.99 25.70
CA MET A 1064 14.83 -8.99 26.09
C MET A 1064 15.21 -10.21 26.92
N LEU A 1065 16.52 -10.44 27.03
CA LEU A 1065 17.14 -11.39 27.95
C LEU A 1065 18.19 -10.65 28.79
N ALA A 1066 18.11 -10.81 30.11
CA ALA A 1066 19.13 -10.35 31.05
C ALA A 1066 20.09 -11.49 31.37
N ILE A 1067 21.39 -11.20 31.39
CA ILE A 1067 22.46 -12.13 31.76
C ILE A 1067 23.06 -11.68 33.07
N TYR A 1068 23.13 -12.58 34.05
CA TYR A 1068 23.79 -12.39 35.33
C TYR A 1068 25.04 -13.26 35.38
N GLU A 1069 26.13 -12.75 35.95
CA GLU A 1069 27.42 -13.45 36.01
C GLU A 1069 28.11 -13.20 37.35
N GLY A 1070 28.71 -14.23 37.92
CA GLY A 1070 29.55 -14.10 39.10
C GLY A 1070 30.22 -15.42 39.46
N LEU A 1071 31.00 -15.42 40.55
CA LEU A 1071 31.75 -16.58 41.01
C LEU A 1071 30.95 -17.37 42.05
N VAL A 1072 30.74 -18.66 41.80
CA VAL A 1072 30.17 -19.60 42.77
C VAL A 1072 31.15 -20.74 42.93
N LYS A 1073 31.68 -20.95 44.15
CA LYS A 1073 32.72 -21.97 44.42
C LYS A 1073 33.92 -21.86 43.47
N ASN A 1074 34.44 -20.64 43.27
CA ASN A 1074 35.55 -20.31 42.35
C ASN A 1074 35.33 -20.67 40.87
N LYS A 1075 34.07 -20.89 40.45
CA LYS A 1075 33.72 -21.08 39.04
C LYS A 1075 32.78 -19.98 38.57
N VAL A 1076 33.01 -19.48 37.36
CA VAL A 1076 32.11 -18.52 36.72
C VAL A 1076 30.78 -19.22 36.43
N VAL A 1077 29.71 -18.73 37.03
CA VAL A 1077 28.35 -19.19 36.80
C VAL A 1077 27.55 -18.06 36.15
N ARG A 1078 26.71 -18.42 35.18
CA ARG A 1078 25.80 -17.48 34.52
C ARG A 1078 24.35 -17.90 34.71
N GLU A 1079 23.51 -16.93 34.99
CA GLU A 1079 22.06 -17.08 35.05
C GLU A 1079 21.38 -16.10 34.09
N PHE A 1080 20.10 -16.33 33.81
CA PHE A 1080 19.36 -15.49 32.89
C PHE A 1080 17.91 -15.29 33.31
N GLU A 1081 17.36 -14.19 32.82
CA GLU A 1081 15.95 -13.87 32.97
C GLU A 1081 15.41 -13.33 31.65
N ILE A 1082 14.24 -13.81 31.24
CA ILE A 1082 13.62 -13.42 29.98
C ILE A 1082 12.44 -12.51 30.30
N VAL A 1083 12.42 -11.36 29.65
CA VAL A 1083 11.28 -10.44 29.71
C VAL A 1083 10.49 -10.55 28.41
N SER A 1084 9.24 -10.97 28.54
CA SER A 1084 8.28 -10.98 27.44
C SER A 1084 7.80 -9.58 27.08
N TYR A 1085 7.19 -9.44 25.90
CA TYR A 1085 6.59 -8.15 25.50
C TYR A 1085 5.49 -7.66 26.45
N ILE A 1086 4.75 -8.58 27.10
CA ILE A 1086 3.70 -8.23 28.06
C ILE A 1086 4.27 -7.69 29.37
N GLU A 1087 5.37 -8.26 29.88
CA GLU A 1087 6.07 -7.76 31.06
C GLU A 1087 6.70 -6.40 30.79
N ALA A 1088 7.37 -6.24 29.65
CA ALA A 1088 7.92 -4.96 29.23
C ALA A 1088 6.83 -3.88 29.10
N ALA A 1089 5.68 -4.20 28.52
CA ALA A 1089 4.57 -3.27 28.42
C ALA A 1089 3.96 -2.90 29.78
N LYS A 1090 3.96 -3.82 30.75
CA LYS A 1090 3.56 -3.53 32.14
C LYS A 1090 4.56 -2.58 32.81
N TYR A 1091 5.86 -2.81 32.63
CA TYR A 1091 6.94 -1.98 33.18
C TYR A 1091 6.89 -0.54 32.65
N TYR A 1092 6.81 -0.35 31.33
CA TYR A 1092 6.77 0.99 30.72
C TYR A 1092 5.42 1.72 30.86
N LYS A 1093 4.49 1.21 31.65
CA LYS A 1093 3.21 1.87 31.90
C LYS A 1093 3.41 3.01 32.91
N ARG A 1094 2.93 4.22 32.60
CA ARG A 1094 3.10 5.41 33.47
C ARG A 1094 2.51 5.27 34.86
N SER A 1095 1.42 4.51 34.98
CA SER A 1095 0.74 4.29 36.26
C SER A 1095 1.47 3.29 37.17
N GLN A 1096 2.62 2.76 36.77
CA GLN A 1096 3.41 1.91 37.66
C GLN A 1096 4.19 2.76 38.64
N ASP A 1097 4.20 2.32 39.89
CA ASP A 1097 5.07 2.86 40.91
C ASP A 1097 6.52 2.49 40.60
N ARG A 1098 7.35 3.51 40.35
CA ARG A 1098 8.77 3.32 40.03
C ARG A 1098 9.60 2.96 41.27
N ASN A 1099 9.05 3.12 42.47
CA ASN A 1099 9.68 2.66 43.71
C ASN A 1099 9.60 1.14 43.86
N ILE A 1100 8.57 0.50 43.27
CA ILE A 1100 8.39 -0.97 43.31
C ILE A 1100 9.15 -1.67 42.16
N PHE A 1101 9.29 -1.01 41.00
CA PHE A 1101 10.00 -1.53 39.82
C PHE A 1101 11.10 -0.56 39.36
N SER A 1102 12.19 -0.44 40.12
CA SER A 1102 13.32 0.44 39.78
C SER A 1102 14.04 0.04 38.49
N SER A 1103 13.99 -1.25 38.11
CA SER A 1103 14.51 -1.80 36.86
C SER A 1103 13.57 -2.86 36.29
N ILE A 1104 13.57 -3.03 34.96
CA ILE A 1104 12.74 -4.01 34.24
C ILE A 1104 13.09 -5.47 34.59
N VAL A 1105 14.30 -5.68 35.10
CA VAL A 1105 14.83 -6.94 35.62
C VAL A 1105 15.51 -6.66 36.97
N PRO A 1106 15.51 -7.61 37.91
CA PRO A 1106 16.30 -7.59 39.13
C PRO A 1106 17.78 -7.19 38.91
N THR A 1107 18.40 -6.63 39.95
CA THR A 1107 19.85 -6.35 39.95
C THR A 1107 20.68 -7.59 40.23
N HIS A 1108 20.11 -8.58 40.94
CA HIS A 1108 20.74 -9.84 41.30
C HIS A 1108 19.86 -11.02 40.88
N SER A 1109 20.50 -12.14 40.51
CA SER A 1109 19.82 -13.33 40.03
C SER A 1109 19.10 -14.09 41.16
N ALA A 1110 18.02 -14.80 40.81
CA ALA A 1110 17.14 -15.41 41.82
C ALA A 1110 17.76 -16.59 42.59
N LYS A 1111 18.65 -17.38 41.98
CA LYS A 1111 19.14 -18.64 42.57
C LYS A 1111 20.50 -18.50 43.25
N TYR A 1112 21.44 -17.76 42.66
CA TYR A 1112 22.77 -17.55 43.25
C TYR A 1112 23.07 -16.10 43.63
N GLY A 1113 22.13 -15.17 43.46
CA GLY A 1113 22.35 -13.76 43.80
C GLY A 1113 23.43 -13.09 42.95
N LEU A 1114 23.61 -13.51 41.70
CA LEU A 1114 24.68 -13.00 40.83
C LEU A 1114 24.33 -11.60 40.32
N PRO A 1115 25.29 -10.65 40.26
CA PRO A 1115 25.02 -9.33 39.73
C PRO A 1115 24.69 -9.37 38.24
N LEU A 1116 23.87 -8.41 37.80
CA LEU A 1116 23.49 -8.24 36.41
C LEU A 1116 24.72 -7.81 35.57
N LYS A 1117 25.06 -8.63 34.57
CA LYS A 1117 26.14 -8.34 33.62
C LYS A 1117 25.68 -7.49 32.45
N THR A 1118 24.66 -7.93 31.71
CA THR A 1118 24.18 -7.19 30.53
C THR A 1118 22.73 -7.52 30.15
N LYS A 1119 22.14 -6.71 29.25
CA LYS A 1119 20.77 -6.82 28.75
C LYS A 1119 20.80 -6.90 27.23
N LEU A 1120 20.23 -7.97 26.66
CA LEU A 1120 20.15 -8.18 25.22
C LEU A 1120 18.73 -7.97 24.70
N LEU A 1121 18.57 -7.02 23.78
CA LEU A 1121 17.32 -6.71 23.10
C LEU A 1121 17.24 -7.41 21.74
N MET A 1122 16.03 -7.79 21.35
CA MET A 1122 15.77 -8.25 19.98
C MET A 1122 16.18 -7.18 18.95
N GLY A 1123 17.02 -7.55 18.00
CA GLY A 1123 17.50 -6.69 16.92
C GLY A 1123 18.74 -5.85 17.23
N GLN A 1124 19.30 -5.97 18.43
CA GLN A 1124 20.53 -5.29 18.86
C GLN A 1124 21.76 -5.94 18.21
N LEU A 1125 22.80 -5.12 17.95
CA LEU A 1125 24.08 -5.57 17.45
C LEU A 1125 25.02 -5.95 18.60
N VAL A 1126 25.87 -6.94 18.37
CA VAL A 1126 26.87 -7.45 19.34
C VAL A 1126 28.18 -7.76 18.63
N LEU A 1127 29.30 -7.59 19.33
CA LEU A 1127 30.62 -8.06 18.90
C LEU A 1127 30.96 -9.33 19.69
N MET A 1128 31.34 -10.41 19.02
CA MET A 1128 31.74 -11.66 19.66
C MET A 1128 33.25 -11.68 19.96
N PHE A 1129 33.63 -12.32 21.06
CA PHE A 1129 35.02 -12.60 21.42
C PHE A 1129 35.18 -14.03 21.93
N GLU A 1130 36.38 -14.59 21.86
CA GLU A 1130 36.70 -15.95 22.28
C GLU A 1130 37.04 -15.97 23.78
N GLU A 1131 38.07 -15.23 24.21
CA GLU A 1131 38.55 -15.26 25.61
C GLU A 1131 38.32 -13.96 26.36
N ASN A 1132 38.82 -12.83 25.83
CA ASN A 1132 38.79 -11.52 26.49
C ASN A 1132 38.32 -10.43 25.52
N PRO A 1133 37.43 -9.49 25.92
CA PRO A 1133 37.12 -8.28 25.15
C PRO A 1133 38.32 -7.52 24.55
N ASP A 1134 39.47 -7.50 25.22
CA ASP A 1134 40.68 -6.80 24.78
C ASP A 1134 41.24 -7.33 23.44
N GLU A 1135 40.81 -8.51 23.00
CA GLU A 1135 41.17 -9.05 21.69
C GLU A 1135 40.52 -8.30 20.51
N ILE A 1136 39.48 -7.49 20.78
CA ILE A 1136 38.74 -6.75 19.77
C ILE A 1136 39.54 -5.52 19.36
N GLN A 1137 39.97 -5.50 18.10
CA GLN A 1137 40.75 -4.39 17.54
C GLN A 1137 39.81 -3.38 16.88
N VAL A 1138 39.44 -2.33 17.60
CA VAL A 1138 38.47 -1.31 17.13
C VAL A 1138 38.97 -0.58 15.88
N ASP A 1139 40.27 -0.36 15.76
CA ASP A 1139 40.89 0.29 14.60
C ASP A 1139 41.05 -0.66 13.40
N ASN A 1140 40.81 -1.97 13.60
CA ASN A 1140 40.90 -2.99 12.56
C ASN A 1140 39.50 -3.42 12.10
N THR A 1141 39.01 -2.80 11.03
CA THR A 1141 37.67 -3.09 10.50
C THR A 1141 37.48 -4.55 10.08
N LYS A 1142 38.53 -5.25 9.63
CA LYS A 1142 38.44 -6.68 9.26
C LYS A 1142 38.12 -7.55 10.46
N ASP A 1143 38.68 -7.21 11.62
CA ASP A 1143 38.40 -7.89 12.88
C ASP A 1143 36.94 -7.66 13.30
N LEU A 1144 36.48 -6.39 13.27
CA LEU A 1144 35.10 -6.03 13.59
C LEU A 1144 34.08 -6.71 12.68
N VAL A 1145 34.34 -6.79 11.38
CA VAL A 1145 33.46 -7.46 10.40
C VAL A 1145 33.23 -8.91 10.78
N LYS A 1146 34.28 -9.67 11.12
CA LYS A 1146 34.16 -11.08 11.52
C LYS A 1146 33.35 -11.29 12.81
N ARG A 1147 33.37 -10.29 13.69
CA ARG A 1147 32.80 -10.34 15.05
C ARG A 1147 31.39 -9.80 15.17
N LEU A 1148 30.88 -9.05 14.18
CA LEU A 1148 29.61 -8.33 14.31
C LEU A 1148 28.39 -9.21 13.96
N TYR A 1149 27.48 -9.35 14.93
CA TYR A 1149 26.24 -10.12 14.79
C TYR A 1149 25.02 -9.35 15.30
N LYS A 1150 23.84 -9.76 14.83
CA LYS A 1150 22.55 -9.24 15.25
C LYS A 1150 21.74 -10.26 16.02
N VAL A 1151 21.14 -9.87 17.14
CA VAL A 1151 20.20 -10.71 17.90
C VAL A 1151 18.89 -10.87 17.11
N VAL A 1152 18.57 -12.09 16.67
CA VAL A 1152 17.38 -12.40 15.86
C VAL A 1152 16.39 -13.35 16.53
N GLY A 1153 16.74 -13.93 17.68
CA GLY A 1153 15.84 -14.79 18.44
C GLY A 1153 16.29 -15.01 19.87
N ILE A 1154 15.33 -15.04 20.79
CA ILE A 1154 15.52 -15.37 22.21
C ILE A 1154 14.54 -16.49 22.54
N GLU A 1155 15.07 -17.68 22.83
CA GLU A 1155 14.28 -18.88 23.16
C GLU A 1155 14.01 -18.98 24.66
N LYS A 1156 12.94 -19.69 25.04
CA LYS A 1156 12.50 -19.82 26.44
C LYS A 1156 13.51 -20.55 27.35
N ASP A 1157 14.40 -21.34 26.77
CA ASP A 1157 15.44 -22.09 27.48
C ASP A 1157 16.75 -21.30 27.64
N GLY A 1158 16.74 -20.01 27.31
CA GLY A 1158 17.91 -19.14 27.40
C GLY A 1158 18.85 -19.24 26.20
N ARG A 1159 18.48 -19.97 25.13
CA ARG A 1159 19.25 -19.96 23.89
C ARG A 1159 18.99 -18.69 23.08
N ILE A 1160 20.06 -18.13 22.52
CA ILE A 1160 20.02 -16.89 21.73
C ILE A 1160 20.49 -17.20 20.31
N LYS A 1161 19.76 -16.66 19.33
CA LYS A 1161 20.13 -16.73 17.91
C LYS A 1161 20.74 -15.40 17.48
N PHE A 1162 21.96 -15.48 16.98
CA PHE A 1162 22.72 -14.38 16.40
C PHE A 1162 22.87 -14.60 14.91
N LYS A 1163 22.54 -13.60 14.10
CA LYS A 1163 22.69 -13.63 12.65
C LYS A 1163 23.86 -12.74 12.25
N TYR A 1164 24.73 -13.24 11.38
CA TYR A 1164 25.85 -12.45 10.87
C TYR A 1164 25.36 -11.18 10.18
N HIS A 1165 26.00 -10.04 10.44
CA HIS A 1165 25.47 -8.73 10.06
C HIS A 1165 25.36 -8.54 8.54
N GLN A 1166 26.21 -9.18 7.73
CA GLN A 1166 26.13 -9.14 6.27
C GLN A 1166 25.23 -10.23 5.66
N GLU A 1167 24.70 -11.19 6.43
CA GLU A 1167 23.93 -12.31 5.86
C GLU A 1167 22.52 -11.87 5.41
N ALA A 1168 22.27 -11.93 4.09
CA ALA A 1168 21.04 -11.45 3.48
C ALA A 1168 19.99 -12.55 3.23
N ARG A 1169 20.36 -13.84 3.23
CA ARG A 1169 19.42 -14.95 3.00
C ARG A 1169 18.40 -15.06 4.13
N LYS A 1170 17.19 -15.54 3.79
CA LYS A 1170 16.06 -15.65 4.72
C LYS A 1170 15.84 -17.06 5.26
N GLU A 1171 16.11 -18.09 4.46
CA GLU A 1171 15.81 -19.51 4.76
C GLU A 1171 16.99 -20.39 4.32
N GLY A 1172 17.05 -21.63 4.82
CA GLY A 1172 18.08 -22.61 4.43
C GLY A 1172 19.47 -22.37 5.03
N LEU A 1173 19.59 -21.51 6.04
CA LEU A 1173 20.89 -21.18 6.65
C LEU A 1173 21.35 -22.26 7.64
N PRO A 1174 22.63 -22.68 7.59
CA PRO A 1174 23.20 -23.57 8.59
C PRO A 1174 23.24 -22.89 9.97
N ILE A 1175 22.95 -23.66 11.03
CA ILE A 1175 22.90 -23.18 12.41
C ILE A 1175 24.05 -23.79 13.19
N TYR A 1176 24.94 -22.94 13.69
CA TYR A 1176 26.10 -23.33 14.47
C TYR A 1176 25.81 -23.23 15.96
N SER A 1177 26.12 -24.29 16.70
CA SER A 1177 25.90 -24.36 18.16
C SER A 1177 27.22 -24.40 18.96
N THR A 1178 28.36 -24.38 18.28
CA THR A 1178 29.72 -24.33 18.86
C THR A 1178 30.07 -22.91 19.30
N PRO A 1179 30.80 -22.71 20.41
CA PRO A 1179 31.25 -21.36 20.82
C PRO A 1179 31.98 -20.63 19.69
N TYR A 1180 31.97 -19.30 19.74
CA TYR A 1180 32.73 -18.47 18.80
C TYR A 1180 34.23 -18.73 18.97
N LYS A 1181 34.96 -18.80 17.86
CA LYS A 1181 36.43 -18.94 17.82
C LYS A 1181 37.01 -17.95 16.82
N ASN A 1182 38.18 -17.41 17.12
CA ASN A 1182 38.84 -16.40 16.29
C ASN A 1182 39.30 -16.93 14.93
N ASN A 1183 39.58 -18.24 14.83
CA ASN A 1183 40.09 -18.89 13.61
C ASN A 1183 39.01 -19.41 12.66
N ASP A 1184 37.73 -19.40 13.04
CA ASP A 1184 36.65 -19.87 12.17
C ASP A 1184 36.29 -18.78 11.12
N ASP A 1185 35.97 -19.19 9.89
CA ASP A 1185 35.21 -18.34 8.97
C ASP A 1185 33.87 -17.94 9.62
N TYR A 1186 33.28 -16.83 9.15
CA TYR A 1186 32.03 -16.34 9.72
C TYR A 1186 30.92 -17.42 9.67
N ALA A 1187 30.12 -17.53 10.73
CA ALA A 1187 28.97 -18.42 10.76
C ALA A 1187 27.69 -17.63 10.40
N PRO A 1188 26.85 -18.07 9.45
CA PRO A 1188 25.63 -17.36 9.10
C PRO A 1188 24.67 -17.15 10.29
N ILE A 1189 24.51 -18.18 11.12
CA ILE A 1189 23.69 -18.14 12.34
C ILE A 1189 24.38 -18.90 13.46
N PHE A 1190 24.62 -18.22 14.57
CA PHE A 1190 24.95 -18.86 15.85
C PHE A 1190 23.69 -19.06 16.70
N ARG A 1191 23.59 -20.21 17.35
CA ARG A 1191 22.57 -20.54 18.36
C ARG A 1191 23.26 -20.99 19.64
N GLN A 1192 23.52 -20.05 20.54
CA GLN A 1192 24.29 -20.29 21.77
C GLN A 1192 23.42 -20.39 23.01
N ARG A 1193 23.88 -21.19 23.99
CA ARG A 1193 23.43 -21.09 25.39
C ARG A 1193 24.25 -20.01 26.10
N ILE A 1194 23.66 -19.33 27.08
CA ILE A 1194 24.30 -18.22 27.84
C ILE A 1194 25.70 -18.55 28.38
N LYS A 1195 25.93 -19.80 28.81
CA LYS A 1195 27.24 -20.25 29.29
C LYS A 1195 28.38 -20.16 28.26
N ASN A 1196 28.05 -20.11 26.97
CA ASN A 1196 28.99 -20.07 25.87
C ASN A 1196 29.01 -18.69 25.15
N ILE A 1197 28.38 -17.65 25.74
CA ILE A 1197 28.20 -16.34 25.09
C ILE A 1197 29.25 -15.35 25.59
N ASN A 1198 30.20 -14.99 24.74
CA ASN A 1198 31.21 -13.97 25.03
C ASN A 1198 31.01 -12.83 24.02
N ILE A 1199 30.42 -11.72 24.49
CA ILE A 1199 29.97 -10.61 23.64
C ILE A 1199 30.14 -9.24 24.29
N LEU A 1200 30.36 -8.23 23.46
CA LEU A 1200 30.08 -6.81 23.75
C LEU A 1200 28.79 -6.39 23.06
N VAL A 1201 28.05 -5.45 23.65
CA VAL A 1201 26.67 -5.11 23.26
C VAL A 1201 26.54 -3.65 22.84
N ASP A 1202 25.98 -3.39 21.65
CA ASP A 1202 25.76 -2.04 21.12
C ASP A 1202 24.82 -1.23 22.03
N GLY A 1203 25.19 0.01 22.32
CA GLY A 1203 24.53 0.91 23.26
C GLY A 1203 24.92 0.70 24.73
N ILE A 1204 25.57 -0.40 25.09
CA ILE A 1204 26.02 -0.69 26.46
C ILE A 1204 27.54 -0.64 26.54
N ASP A 1205 28.24 -1.49 25.79
CA ASP A 1205 29.70 -1.64 25.84
C ASP A 1205 30.39 -0.91 24.67
N PHE A 1206 29.67 -0.71 23.56
CA PHE A 1206 30.14 0.09 22.43
C PHE A 1206 28.97 0.83 21.77
N THR A 1207 29.24 1.72 20.84
CA THR A 1207 28.23 2.30 19.95
C THR A 1207 28.65 2.16 18.51
N ILE A 1208 27.71 1.80 17.64
CA ILE A 1208 27.88 1.92 16.18
C ILE A 1208 26.98 3.02 15.64
N ASP A 1209 27.55 3.98 14.92
CA ASP A 1209 26.78 5.06 14.30
C ASP A 1209 26.14 4.63 12.97
N ILE A 1210 25.42 5.55 12.32
CA ILE A 1210 24.73 5.27 11.05
C ILE A 1210 25.68 5.10 9.85
N LEU A 1211 26.94 5.52 9.97
CA LEU A 1211 27.98 5.35 8.96
C LEU A 1211 28.81 4.08 9.21
N GLY A 1212 28.57 3.37 10.31
CA GLY A 1212 29.29 2.14 10.67
C GLY A 1212 30.53 2.38 11.53
N LYS A 1213 30.75 3.59 12.05
CA LYS A 1213 31.86 3.85 12.98
C LYS A 1213 31.56 3.24 14.33
N VAL A 1214 32.46 2.37 14.82
CA VAL A 1214 32.40 1.75 16.14
C VAL A 1214 33.22 2.56 17.13
N THR A 1215 32.70 2.75 18.33
CA THR A 1215 33.41 3.40 19.45
C THR A 1215 33.10 2.62 20.72
N LEU A 1216 34.13 2.12 21.40
CA LEU A 1216 33.96 1.48 22.70
C LEU A 1216 33.55 2.52 23.74
N LYS A 1217 32.75 2.11 24.71
CA LYS A 1217 32.45 2.92 25.89
C LYS A 1217 33.41 2.55 27.00
N GLU A 1218 33.89 3.58 27.70
CA GLU A 1218 34.67 3.45 28.93
C GLU A 1218 33.83 2.87 30.08
#